data_AF-A0A8V0YSE3-F1
#
_entry.id   AF-A0A8V0YSE3-F1
#
_cell.length_a   1.000
_cell.length_b   1.000
_cell.length_c   1.000
_cell.angle_alpha   90.00
_cell.angle_beta   90.00
_cell.angle_gamma   90.00
#
_symmetry.space_group_name_H-M   'P 1'
#
loop_
_entity.id
_entity.type
_entity.pdbx_description
1 polymer ?
#
loop_
_entity_poly.entity_id
_entity_poly.type
_entity_poly.pdbx_seq_one_letter_code
_entity_poly.pdbx_strand_id
1 'polypeptide(L)'
;MGEISAGALNLLWLVGLKGIAALERGENLQDEHQKPAPGDSASRECTADLCATEPQGKMQQFEDTNQLLQEKLNELNFELKSARETSQRQDLTIQSLNEALKSKESETEELYHVIEGQNETMAKLQDMLHRSQLGQLQMSESAPSSQEQQVALLDLQNTLFSTQLEVQKLKRAQRQKEHQLVEAKRAAQLLETTVHEEEQQKEATWKHNQELRAVVQQLQAELQDKAQQIQAMEWEKCRELQAQEQRVQCLSQHLARKEQLLQESRELLQCQQSLGRSSAAMDAMLEKLQQRVSDRDAALERAVDEKFCALEEKEQELQQLRLSIKERGGDLERLRNVLSSNEATIHSLESLLKAKTLELEQMSATCENLRWLKEEIEAKSCSRQKEQEGIIQQLQTCLHDRNKEVEELTATLLCKLGPGQSEVAEELCLRLQRKEKMLQELLSDRNRQAMEHDAEIRELLQAMSTKEQWSKATTEKMVHALAERNCELQLLRQHVLRKKPVGIQATGTSLLKQDKQQPVQEILQRACGAAALAGPQQEDNSCLTEGASAAELEKDLANAKEELELMAKKERESRRELAALQSVVATQEEELQVQASDIESLTRTIQIKEDLIKDLQMQLVDPEEIPAVERLTQEVLVLREKVAVAESRGQEATGNRRQQLLLMLEGLVAERNRLNEALQAERQLYSSLVKFHTHPDSTARDCTLQVELEGVQELRGQLEEALGRSLERLSRLETQGPIGGGEQERVRVLPQHAF
;
A
#
# COMPACT_ATOMS: atom_id res chain seq x y z
N MET A 1 -13.79 12.60 36.74
CA MET A 1 -13.76 13.00 35.32
C MET A 1 -15.02 12.58 34.52
N GLY A 2 -15.79 11.56 34.93
CA GLY A 2 -16.98 11.11 34.17
C GLY A 2 -18.22 12.01 34.26
N GLU A 3 -18.42 12.76 35.35
CA GLU A 3 -19.66 13.53 35.57
C GLU A 3 -19.71 14.87 34.80
N ILE A 4 -18.56 15.44 34.41
CA ILE A 4 -18.49 16.70 33.68
C ILE A 4 -18.87 16.52 32.20
N SER A 5 -18.63 15.32 31.64
CA SER A 5 -18.98 14.97 30.26
C SER A 5 -20.50 14.84 30.06
N ALA A 6 -21.20 14.22 31.01
CA ALA A 6 -22.65 14.04 30.94
C ALA A 6 -23.43 15.36 31.05
N GLY A 7 -22.94 16.30 31.86
CA GLY A 7 -23.54 17.64 31.99
C GLY A 7 -23.43 18.48 30.72
N ALA A 8 -22.29 18.39 30.01
CA ALA A 8 -22.07 19.13 28.76
C ALA A 8 -22.92 18.59 27.61
N LEU A 9 -23.09 17.27 27.52
CA LEU A 9 -23.95 16.62 26.52
C LEU A 9 -25.43 16.95 26.74
N ASN A 10 -25.89 16.99 28.00
CA ASN A 10 -27.27 17.39 28.30
C ASN A 10 -27.55 18.86 27.96
N LEU A 11 -26.58 19.76 28.14
CA LEU A 11 -26.73 21.17 27.77
C LEU A 11 -26.78 21.36 26.24
N LEU A 12 -25.92 20.66 25.50
CA LEU A 12 -25.94 20.67 24.03
C LEU A 12 -27.25 20.12 23.46
N TRP A 13 -27.79 19.05 24.06
CA TRP A 13 -29.06 18.49 23.65
C TRP A 13 -30.25 19.42 23.96
N LEU A 14 -30.21 20.12 25.10
CA LEU A 14 -31.23 21.13 25.45
C LEU A 14 -31.18 22.37 24.55
N VAL A 15 -29.99 22.81 24.14
CA VAL A 15 -29.82 23.93 23.20
C VAL A 15 -30.29 23.53 21.80
N GLY A 16 -29.99 22.32 21.34
CA GLY A 16 -30.48 21.78 20.08
C GLY A 16 -32.02 21.70 20.02
N LEU A 17 -32.65 21.19 21.09
CA LEU A 17 -34.11 21.14 21.17
C LEU A 17 -34.78 22.52 21.23
N LYS A 18 -34.15 23.51 21.89
CA LYS A 18 -34.65 24.89 21.89
C LYS A 18 -34.49 25.58 20.53
N GLY A 19 -33.44 25.27 19.78
CA GLY A 19 -33.25 25.75 18.40
C GLY A 19 -34.30 25.18 17.45
N ILE A 20 -34.59 23.87 17.55
CA ILE A 20 -35.61 23.21 16.73
C ILE A 20 -37.03 23.73 17.07
N ALA A 21 -37.33 23.93 18.36
CA ALA A 21 -38.61 24.50 18.80
C ALA A 21 -38.77 26.02 18.51
N ALA A 22 -37.70 26.70 18.06
CA ALA A 22 -37.74 28.07 17.56
C ALA A 22 -37.98 28.10 16.03
N LEU A 23 -37.37 27.15 15.29
CA LEU A 23 -37.61 26.95 13.86
C LEU A 23 -39.05 26.49 13.58
N GLU A 24 -39.58 25.53 14.34
CA GLU A 24 -40.99 25.08 14.22
C GLU A 24 -42.02 26.16 14.61
N ARG A 25 -41.59 27.18 15.37
CA ARG A 25 -42.45 28.34 15.71
C ARG A 25 -42.39 29.45 14.67
N GLY A 26 -41.29 29.57 13.92
CA GLY A 26 -41.17 30.47 12.78
C GLY A 26 -41.98 29.99 11.58
N GLU A 27 -42.02 28.68 11.33
CA GLU A 27 -42.78 28.10 10.23
C GLU A 27 -44.30 28.07 10.49
N ASN A 28 -44.74 27.92 11.74
CA ASN A 28 -46.19 27.91 12.07
C ASN A 28 -46.88 29.29 11.99
N LEU A 29 -46.14 30.40 11.91
CA LEU A 29 -46.73 31.74 11.76
C LEU A 29 -46.96 32.15 10.29
N GLN A 30 -46.43 31.40 9.33
CA GLN A 30 -46.61 31.69 7.90
C GLN A 30 -47.84 31.01 7.27
N ASP A 31 -48.47 30.04 7.96
CA ASP A 31 -49.56 29.23 7.40
C ASP A 31 -50.98 29.68 7.81
N GLU A 32 -51.13 30.77 8.57
CA GLU A 32 -52.45 31.27 9.04
C GLU A 32 -52.87 32.65 8.51
N HIS A 33 -52.66 32.91 7.21
CA HIS A 33 -53.29 34.05 6.53
C HIS A 33 -54.10 33.61 5.29
N GLN A 34 -55.35 33.20 5.54
CA GLN A 34 -56.40 33.08 4.53
C GLN A 34 -56.91 34.48 4.10
N LYS A 35 -56.90 34.71 2.76
CA LYS A 35 -57.69 35.66 1.93
C LYS A 35 -57.90 37.12 2.39
N PRO A 36 -57.68 38.07 1.46
CA PRO A 36 -58.72 39.07 1.22
C PRO A 36 -59.05 39.31 -0.26
N ALA A 37 -60.32 39.62 -0.51
CA ALA A 37 -60.85 40.19 -1.74
C ALA A 37 -60.51 41.71 -1.83
N PRO A 38 -60.66 42.37 -2.99
CA PRO A 38 -60.03 43.65 -3.26
C PRO A 38 -60.86 44.83 -2.72
N GLY A 39 -60.19 45.85 -2.17
CA GLY A 39 -60.79 47.11 -1.77
C GLY A 39 -59.81 48.08 -1.13
N ASP A 40 -59.44 49.10 -1.90
CA ASP A 40 -58.96 50.45 -1.53
C ASP A 40 -57.73 50.60 -0.61
N SER A 41 -56.62 50.86 -1.28
CA SER A 41 -55.37 51.44 -0.78
C SER A 41 -55.47 52.96 -0.63
N ALA A 42 -55.34 53.47 0.60
CA ALA A 42 -54.58 54.70 0.92
C ALA A 42 -54.73 55.00 2.42
N SER A 43 -53.62 55.31 3.10
CA SER A 43 -53.53 55.85 4.48
C SER A 43 -53.12 54.89 5.60
N ARG A 44 -52.48 53.74 5.33
CA ARG A 44 -51.91 52.90 6.40
C ARG A 44 -50.43 52.52 6.24
N GLU A 45 -49.72 53.14 5.31
CA GLU A 45 -48.31 52.82 5.03
C GLU A 45 -47.32 53.54 5.95
N CYS A 46 -47.62 54.72 6.49
CA CYS A 46 -46.62 55.49 7.25
C CYS A 46 -46.43 55.12 8.74
N THR A 47 -47.20 54.16 9.29
CA THR A 47 -46.98 53.67 10.68
C THR A 47 -46.52 52.21 10.75
N ALA A 48 -46.58 51.47 9.64
CA ALA A 48 -46.11 50.08 9.58
C ALA A 48 -44.57 50.01 9.47
N ASP A 49 -43.95 50.98 8.79
CA ASP A 49 -42.50 50.96 8.53
C ASP A 49 -41.63 51.31 9.77
N LEU A 50 -42.17 52.05 10.75
CA LEU A 50 -41.45 52.33 12.01
C LEU A 50 -41.60 51.20 13.05
N CYS A 51 -42.67 50.38 12.98
CA CYS A 51 -42.87 49.25 13.90
C CYS A 51 -42.29 47.92 13.37
N ALA A 52 -41.98 47.81 12.08
CA ALA A 52 -41.31 46.64 11.51
C ALA A 52 -39.78 46.71 11.61
N THR A 53 -39.21 47.92 11.60
CA THR A 53 -37.76 48.15 11.71
C THR A 53 -37.22 47.99 13.14
N GLU A 54 -38.02 48.28 14.17
CA GLU A 54 -37.65 48.03 15.57
C GLU A 54 -37.41 46.54 15.92
N PRO A 55 -38.32 45.59 15.62
CA PRO A 55 -38.09 44.18 15.89
C PRO A 55 -37.00 43.60 14.98
N GLN A 56 -36.84 44.08 13.75
CA GLN A 56 -35.78 43.66 12.83
C GLN A 56 -34.39 44.15 13.29
N GLY A 57 -34.28 45.40 13.76
CA GLY A 57 -33.04 45.93 14.35
C GLY A 57 -32.68 45.25 15.67
N LYS A 58 -33.67 44.92 16.51
CA LYS A 58 -33.46 44.11 17.73
C LYS A 58 -33.02 42.69 17.38
N MET A 59 -33.60 42.08 16.34
CA MET A 59 -33.20 40.75 15.84
C MET A 59 -31.75 40.77 15.34
N GLN A 60 -31.37 41.73 14.50
CA GLN A 60 -29.99 41.89 14.03
C GLN A 60 -29.02 42.11 15.19
N GLN A 61 -29.38 42.94 16.18
CA GLN A 61 -28.58 43.13 17.39
C GLN A 61 -28.45 41.84 18.22
N PHE A 62 -29.51 41.03 18.31
CA PHE A 62 -29.44 39.71 18.96
C PHE A 62 -28.57 38.73 18.16
N GLU A 63 -28.62 38.77 16.84
CA GLU A 63 -27.77 37.96 15.96
C GLU A 63 -26.30 38.34 16.10
N ASP A 64 -25.98 39.64 16.05
CA ASP A 64 -24.61 40.15 16.21
C ASP A 64 -24.05 39.83 17.62
N THR A 65 -24.87 39.98 18.67
CA THR A 65 -24.45 39.63 20.04
C THR A 65 -24.31 38.12 20.22
N ASN A 66 -25.14 37.31 19.58
CA ASN A 66 -25.02 35.85 19.62
C ASN A 66 -23.78 35.38 18.84
N GLN A 67 -23.48 36.02 17.69
CA GLN A 67 -22.26 35.76 16.92
C GLN A 67 -21.01 36.11 17.74
N LEU A 68 -21.02 37.26 18.42
CA LEU A 68 -19.93 37.65 19.32
C LEU A 68 -19.78 36.69 20.52
N LEU A 69 -20.89 36.22 21.10
CA LEU A 69 -20.85 35.23 22.18
C LEU A 69 -20.35 33.87 21.68
N GLN A 70 -20.70 33.48 20.45
CA GLN A 70 -20.20 32.27 19.79
C GLN A 70 -18.68 32.38 19.57
N GLU A 71 -18.20 33.53 19.11
CA GLU A 71 -16.77 33.82 18.95
C GLU A 71 -16.04 33.76 20.30
N LYS A 72 -16.58 34.41 21.34
CA LYS A 72 -16.01 34.35 22.70
C LYS A 72 -15.98 32.94 23.28
N LEU A 73 -17.01 32.14 23.00
CA LEU A 73 -17.07 30.75 23.42
C LEU A 73 -16.03 29.90 22.67
N ASN A 74 -15.79 30.19 21.39
CA ASN A 74 -14.73 29.54 20.61
C ASN A 74 -13.32 29.95 21.09
N GLU A 75 -13.10 31.23 21.40
CA GLU A 75 -11.86 31.74 21.99
C GLU A 75 -11.57 31.05 23.34
N LEU A 76 -12.53 31.04 24.26
CA LEU A 76 -12.37 30.38 25.56
C LEU A 76 -12.15 28.87 25.42
N ASN A 77 -12.77 28.22 24.43
CA ASN A 77 -12.51 26.81 24.15
C ASN A 77 -11.10 26.58 23.60
N PHE A 78 -10.58 27.48 22.77
CA PHE A 78 -9.21 27.43 22.29
C PHE A 78 -8.20 27.64 23.43
N GLU A 79 -8.43 28.62 24.29
CA GLU A 79 -7.63 28.88 25.49
C GLU A 79 -7.67 27.71 26.48
N LEU A 80 -8.84 27.09 26.70
CA LEU A 80 -8.95 25.90 27.54
C LEU A 80 -8.20 24.70 26.95
N LYS A 81 -8.24 24.52 25.62
CA LYS A 81 -7.47 23.45 24.96
C LYS A 81 -5.97 23.71 25.09
N SER A 82 -5.50 24.92 24.82
CA SER A 82 -4.09 25.27 24.95
C SER A 82 -3.59 25.15 26.39
N ALA A 83 -4.39 25.58 27.38
CA ALA A 83 -4.09 25.43 28.81
C ALA A 83 -4.06 23.95 29.25
N ARG A 84 -4.93 23.09 28.71
CA ARG A 84 -4.88 21.64 28.97
C ARG A 84 -3.62 21.02 28.38
N GLU A 85 -3.26 21.37 27.15
CA GLU A 85 -2.04 20.86 26.53
C GLU A 85 -0.79 21.32 27.28
N THR A 86 -0.74 22.57 27.77
CA THR A 86 0.39 23.04 28.58
C THR A 86 0.45 22.33 29.94
N SER A 87 -0.69 22.09 30.60
CA SER A 87 -0.75 21.26 31.82
C SER A 87 -0.24 19.84 31.57
N GLN A 88 -0.67 19.19 30.49
CA GLN A 88 -0.21 17.84 30.14
C GLN A 88 1.30 17.81 29.87
N ARG A 89 1.84 18.81 29.17
CA ARG A 89 3.30 18.94 28.96
C ARG A 89 4.05 19.15 30.29
N GLN A 90 3.49 19.91 31.21
CA GLN A 90 4.05 20.10 32.55
C GLN A 90 4.02 18.79 33.36
N ASP A 91 2.93 18.03 33.31
CA ASP A 91 2.81 16.74 33.99
C ASP A 91 3.84 15.72 33.47
N LEU A 92 4.05 15.65 32.15
CA LEU A 92 5.10 14.83 31.54
C LEU A 92 6.50 15.26 31.98
N THR A 93 6.73 16.56 32.11
CA THR A 93 8.01 17.10 32.60
C THR A 93 8.23 16.78 34.09
N ILE A 94 7.17 16.85 34.90
CA ILE A 94 7.23 16.47 36.32
C ILE A 94 7.49 14.97 36.46
N GLN A 95 6.87 14.13 35.62
CA GLN A 95 7.11 12.69 35.61
C GLN A 95 8.56 12.36 35.27
N SER A 96 9.13 12.95 34.21
CA SER A 96 10.53 12.71 33.83
C SER A 96 11.52 13.19 34.89
N LEU A 97 11.26 14.34 35.53
CA LEU A 97 12.07 14.83 36.65
C LEU A 97 11.97 13.93 37.88
N ASN A 98 10.79 13.39 38.19
CA ASN A 98 10.61 12.44 39.29
C ASN A 98 11.33 11.11 39.04
N GLU A 99 11.34 10.62 37.81
CA GLU A 99 12.09 9.43 37.42
C GLU A 99 13.60 9.66 37.54
N ALA A 100 14.10 10.82 37.08
CA ALA A 100 15.49 11.21 37.24
C ALA A 100 15.89 11.33 38.73
N LEU A 101 15.00 11.88 39.57
CA LEU A 101 15.24 11.98 41.01
C LEU A 101 15.36 10.60 41.66
N LYS A 102 14.41 9.68 41.38
CA LYS A 102 14.45 8.30 41.91
C LYS A 102 15.70 7.54 41.45
N SER A 103 16.12 7.74 40.21
CA SER A 103 17.38 7.20 39.70
C SER A 103 18.57 7.72 40.51
N LYS A 104 18.63 9.04 40.77
CA LYS A 104 19.68 9.64 41.59
C LYS A 104 19.65 9.19 43.06
N GLU A 105 18.47 9.01 43.64
CA GLU A 105 18.32 8.44 44.99
C GLU A 105 18.89 7.01 45.04
N SER A 106 18.57 6.16 44.06
CA SER A 106 19.13 4.81 43.98
C SER A 106 20.66 4.79 43.78
N GLU A 107 21.21 5.69 42.95
CA GLU A 107 22.66 5.85 42.80
C GLU A 107 23.30 6.26 44.14
N THR A 108 22.67 7.14 44.92
CA THR A 108 23.19 7.53 46.24
C THR A 108 23.16 6.39 47.24
N GLU A 109 22.09 5.58 47.26
CA GLU A 109 21.99 4.37 48.10
C GLU A 109 23.07 3.34 47.75
N GLU A 110 23.34 3.12 46.45
CA GLU A 110 24.43 2.27 46.00
C GLU A 110 25.80 2.79 46.45
N LEU A 111 26.03 4.11 46.38
CA LEU A 111 27.26 4.73 46.88
C LEU A 111 27.42 4.55 48.39
N TYR A 112 26.34 4.69 49.17
CA TYR A 112 26.37 4.39 50.61
C TYR A 112 26.78 2.94 50.87
N HIS A 113 26.18 1.97 50.17
CA HIS A 113 26.56 0.55 50.30
C HIS A 113 28.02 0.26 49.89
N VAL A 114 28.55 0.97 48.89
CA VAL A 114 29.96 0.85 48.49
C VAL A 114 30.88 1.39 49.59
N ILE A 115 30.55 2.56 50.16
CA ILE A 115 31.32 3.16 51.26
C ILE A 115 31.32 2.24 52.48
N GLU A 116 30.17 1.65 52.83
CA GLU A 116 30.06 0.67 53.91
C GLU A 116 30.95 -0.56 53.66
N GLY A 117 30.88 -1.16 52.46
CA GLY A 117 31.74 -2.28 52.10
C GLY A 117 33.23 -1.94 52.10
N GLN A 118 33.60 -0.74 51.68
CA GLN A 118 34.99 -0.24 51.76
C GLN A 118 35.44 -0.05 53.21
N ASN A 119 34.59 0.49 54.09
CA ASN A 119 34.89 0.62 55.51
C ASN A 119 35.06 -0.74 56.20
N GLU A 120 34.23 -1.74 55.85
CA GLU A 120 34.38 -3.10 56.36
C GLU A 120 35.68 -3.76 55.90
N THR A 121 36.06 -3.58 54.62
CA THR A 121 37.33 -4.11 54.11
C THR A 121 38.54 -3.41 54.72
N MET A 122 38.47 -2.09 54.94
CA MET A 122 39.50 -1.37 55.71
C MET A 122 39.61 -1.88 57.14
N ALA A 123 38.49 -2.13 57.83
CA ALA A 123 38.50 -2.69 59.19
C ALA A 123 39.14 -4.09 59.21
N LYS A 124 38.80 -4.97 58.24
CA LYS A 124 39.42 -6.29 58.09
C LYS A 124 40.92 -6.20 57.80
N LEU A 125 41.37 -5.25 56.98
CA LEU A 125 42.78 -5.02 56.69
C LEU A 125 43.53 -4.52 57.93
N GLN A 126 42.93 -3.62 58.71
CA GLN A 126 43.47 -3.18 60.00
C GLN A 126 43.60 -4.35 60.98
N ASP A 127 42.57 -5.20 61.10
CA ASP A 127 42.61 -6.41 61.93
C ASP A 127 43.69 -7.42 61.47
N MET A 128 43.84 -7.62 60.17
CA MET A 128 44.87 -8.51 59.61
C MET A 128 46.28 -7.95 59.82
N LEU A 129 46.47 -6.64 59.67
CA LEU A 129 47.74 -5.97 59.97
C LEU A 129 48.10 -6.15 61.45
N HIS A 130 47.14 -5.95 62.36
CA HIS A 130 47.33 -6.18 63.79
C HIS A 130 47.66 -7.64 64.11
N ARG A 131 46.98 -8.62 63.48
CA ARG A 131 47.29 -10.05 63.65
C ARG A 131 48.66 -10.44 63.09
N SER A 132 49.05 -9.87 61.94
CA SER A 132 50.37 -10.11 61.32
C SER A 132 51.50 -9.54 62.18
N GLN A 133 51.34 -8.32 62.71
CA GLN A 133 52.28 -7.71 63.64
C GLN A 133 52.38 -8.50 64.96
N LEU A 134 51.28 -9.05 65.47
CA LEU A 134 51.28 -9.96 66.64
C LEU A 134 52.00 -11.28 66.37
N GLY A 135 51.83 -11.85 65.16
CA GLY A 135 52.50 -13.08 64.75
C GLY A 135 54.02 -12.91 64.55
N GLN A 136 54.46 -11.76 64.05
CA GLN A 136 55.89 -11.43 63.91
C GLN A 136 56.60 -11.23 65.25
N LEU A 137 55.90 -10.77 66.29
CA LEU A 137 56.45 -10.65 67.65
C LEU A 137 56.54 -12.00 68.39
N GLN A 138 55.79 -13.03 67.96
CA GLN A 138 55.83 -14.37 68.55
C GLN A 138 56.82 -15.33 67.88
N MET A 139 57.35 -14.99 66.69
CA MET A 139 58.22 -15.86 65.88
C MET A 139 59.55 -15.17 65.54
N SER A 140 60.32 -14.80 66.58
CA SER A 140 61.76 -14.58 66.42
C SER A 140 62.46 -15.90 66.74
N GLU A 141 63.29 -16.40 65.82
CA GLU A 141 64.04 -17.67 65.84
C GLU A 141 63.39 -18.89 65.14
N SER A 142 63.43 -18.95 63.80
CA SER A 142 63.85 -20.14 63.04
C SER A 142 63.84 -19.96 61.50
N ALA A 143 64.98 -20.30 60.88
CA ALA A 143 65.29 -20.77 59.51
C ALA A 143 64.70 -20.11 58.21
N PRO A 144 65.53 -19.86 57.17
CA PRO A 144 65.17 -19.13 55.94
C PRO A 144 64.29 -19.90 54.91
N SER A 145 63.99 -21.19 55.10
CA SER A 145 63.17 -21.98 54.16
C SER A 145 61.65 -21.87 54.37
N SER A 146 61.19 -21.36 55.54
CA SER A 146 59.77 -21.06 55.77
C SER A 146 59.32 -19.77 55.07
N GLN A 147 60.25 -18.92 54.67
CA GLN A 147 59.97 -17.58 54.17
C GLN A 147 59.45 -17.58 52.72
N GLU A 148 59.97 -18.46 51.85
CA GLU A 148 59.48 -18.61 50.47
C GLU A 148 58.07 -19.22 50.39
N GLN A 149 57.73 -20.18 51.26
CA GLN A 149 56.37 -20.72 51.35
C GLN A 149 55.37 -19.67 51.87
N GLN A 150 55.80 -18.79 52.77
CA GLN A 150 54.98 -17.68 53.26
C GLN A 150 54.75 -16.61 52.19
N VAL A 151 55.75 -16.31 51.36
CA VAL A 151 55.61 -15.39 50.23
C VAL A 151 54.65 -15.96 49.19
N ALA A 152 54.79 -17.23 48.81
CA ALA A 152 53.89 -17.88 47.85
C ALA A 152 52.43 -17.94 48.36
N LEU A 153 52.21 -18.15 49.67
CA LEU A 153 50.88 -18.10 50.28
C LEU A 153 50.29 -16.68 50.26
N LEU A 154 51.10 -15.65 50.54
CA LEU A 154 50.68 -14.26 50.46
C LEU A 154 50.34 -13.84 49.02
N ASP A 155 51.09 -14.32 48.03
CA ASP A 155 50.81 -14.08 46.61
C ASP A 155 49.51 -14.76 46.15
N LEU A 156 49.27 -16.00 46.58
CA LEU A 156 48.00 -16.69 46.37
C LEU A 156 46.82 -15.99 47.07
N GLN A 157 47.04 -15.42 48.25
CA GLN A 157 46.02 -14.68 48.98
C GLN A 157 45.71 -13.33 48.33
N ASN A 158 46.73 -12.65 47.79
CA ASN A 158 46.59 -11.41 47.01
C ASN A 158 45.87 -11.64 45.67
N THR A 159 46.18 -12.73 44.98
CA THR A 159 45.48 -13.09 43.72
C THR A 159 44.03 -13.50 43.98
N LEU A 160 43.75 -14.24 45.07
CA LEU A 160 42.37 -14.53 45.51
C LEU A 160 41.60 -13.23 45.82
N PHE A 161 42.22 -12.27 46.50
CA PHE A 161 41.57 -11.01 46.83
C PHE A 161 41.31 -10.15 45.57
N SER A 162 42.27 -10.12 44.65
CA SER A 162 42.16 -9.38 43.38
C SER A 162 41.04 -9.94 42.51
N THR A 163 40.96 -11.26 42.38
CA THR A 163 39.88 -11.94 41.65
C THR A 163 38.52 -11.76 42.34
N GLN A 164 38.45 -11.75 43.68
CA GLN A 164 37.21 -11.47 44.39
C GLN A 164 36.72 -10.04 44.18
N LEU A 165 37.62 -9.06 44.09
CA LEU A 165 37.30 -7.67 43.77
C LEU A 165 36.78 -7.54 42.33
N GLU A 166 37.41 -8.24 41.37
CA GLU A 166 36.95 -8.29 39.98
C GLU A 166 35.57 -8.90 39.85
N VAL A 167 35.30 -10.02 40.52
CA VAL A 167 33.95 -10.64 40.54
C VAL A 167 32.92 -9.66 41.12
N GLN A 168 33.26 -8.91 42.16
CA GLN A 168 32.34 -7.88 42.68
C GLN A 168 32.12 -6.73 41.69
N LYS A 169 33.16 -6.26 40.99
CA LYS A 169 33.02 -5.24 39.94
C LYS A 169 32.12 -5.72 38.80
N LEU A 170 32.30 -6.96 38.35
CA LEU A 170 31.46 -7.57 37.31
C LEU A 170 30.01 -7.74 37.76
N LYS A 171 29.76 -8.16 39.01
CA LYS A 171 28.40 -8.23 39.57
C LYS A 171 27.71 -6.86 39.63
N ARG A 172 28.45 -5.78 39.88
CA ARG A 172 27.89 -4.41 39.82
C ARG A 172 27.55 -4.01 38.40
N ALA A 173 28.47 -4.25 37.45
CA ALA A 173 28.22 -3.98 36.04
C ALA A 173 27.02 -4.77 35.50
N GLN A 174 26.84 -6.03 35.92
CA GLN A 174 25.68 -6.84 35.55
C GLN A 174 24.37 -6.22 36.06
N ARG A 175 24.28 -5.83 37.33
CA ARG A 175 23.06 -5.20 37.88
C ARG A 175 22.72 -3.89 37.17
N GLN A 176 23.72 -3.06 36.89
CA GLN A 176 23.53 -1.83 36.12
C GLN A 176 22.98 -2.11 34.72
N LYS A 177 23.45 -3.18 34.05
CA LYS A 177 22.93 -3.59 32.75
C LYS A 177 21.50 -4.15 32.83
N GLU A 178 21.17 -4.88 33.89
CA GLU A 178 19.80 -5.36 34.14
C GLU A 178 18.82 -4.20 34.37
N HIS A 179 19.20 -3.18 35.15
CA HIS A 179 18.40 -1.97 35.33
C HIS A 179 18.19 -1.21 34.00
N GLN A 180 19.26 -0.99 33.23
CA GLN A 180 19.18 -0.36 31.90
C GLN A 180 18.26 -1.12 30.95
N LEU A 181 18.28 -2.46 30.99
CA LEU A 181 17.40 -3.30 30.19
C LEU A 181 15.92 -3.13 30.59
N VAL A 182 15.63 -3.06 31.89
CA VAL A 182 14.25 -2.86 32.38
C VAL A 182 13.74 -1.47 32.01
N GLU A 183 14.56 -0.44 32.14
CA GLU A 183 14.22 0.93 31.73
C GLU A 183 13.97 1.01 30.21
N ALA A 184 14.85 0.42 29.40
CA ALA A 184 14.66 0.36 27.95
C ALA A 184 13.37 -0.39 27.56
N LYS A 185 13.03 -1.48 28.26
CA LYS A 185 11.76 -2.20 28.05
C LYS A 185 10.54 -1.35 28.39
N ARG A 186 10.58 -0.58 29.48
CA ARG A 186 9.50 0.33 29.85
C ARG A 186 9.36 1.47 28.83
N ALA A 187 10.47 2.05 28.41
CA ALA A 187 10.46 3.09 27.36
C ALA A 187 9.89 2.56 26.04
N ALA A 188 10.24 1.32 25.64
CA ALA A 188 9.68 0.68 24.46
C ALA A 188 8.16 0.47 24.58
N GLN A 189 7.67 -0.01 25.72
CA GLN A 189 6.22 -0.16 25.96
C GLN A 189 5.47 1.17 25.90
N LEU A 190 6.03 2.23 26.48
CA LEU A 190 5.43 3.56 26.39
C LEU A 190 5.38 4.04 24.93
N LEU A 191 6.47 3.87 24.17
CA LEU A 191 6.49 4.21 22.75
C LEU A 191 5.45 3.40 21.96
N GLU A 192 5.34 2.09 22.20
CA GLU A 192 4.32 1.23 21.59
C GLU A 192 2.90 1.75 21.87
N THR A 193 2.60 2.13 23.11
CA THR A 193 1.29 2.71 23.45
C THR A 193 1.03 4.03 22.74
N THR A 194 2.02 4.93 22.69
CA THR A 194 1.86 6.22 21.99
C THR A 194 1.68 6.05 20.49
N VAL A 195 2.39 5.10 19.86
CA VAL A 195 2.23 4.79 18.43
C VAL A 195 0.82 4.25 18.18
N HIS A 196 0.33 3.36 19.04
CA HIS A 196 -1.03 2.82 18.90
C HIS A 196 -2.11 3.90 19.06
N GLU A 197 -1.95 4.82 20.02
CA GLU A 197 -2.87 5.96 20.19
C GLU A 197 -2.85 6.91 18.97
N GLU A 198 -1.66 7.19 18.43
CA GLU A 198 -1.53 7.98 17.19
C GLU A 198 -2.18 7.30 15.98
N GLU A 199 -2.05 5.98 15.85
CA GLU A 199 -2.71 5.20 14.79
C GLU A 199 -4.23 5.29 14.89
N GLN A 200 -4.79 5.14 16.09
CA GLN A 200 -6.23 5.30 16.32
C GLN A 200 -6.70 6.72 16.00
N GLN A 201 -5.92 7.74 16.34
CA GLN A 201 -6.24 9.13 16.00
C GLN A 201 -6.16 9.38 14.49
N LYS A 202 -5.17 8.80 13.78
CA LYS A 202 -5.08 8.84 12.32
C LYS A 202 -6.28 8.16 11.67
N GLU A 203 -6.75 7.04 12.21
CA GLU A 203 -7.94 6.35 11.70
C GLU A 203 -9.22 7.17 11.92
N ALA A 204 -9.40 7.76 13.10
CA ALA A 204 -10.55 8.61 13.39
C ALA A 204 -10.58 9.87 12.51
N THR A 205 -9.42 10.52 12.31
CA THR A 205 -9.31 11.68 11.42
C THR A 205 -9.50 11.29 9.95
N TRP A 206 -9.05 10.12 9.52
CA TRP A 206 -9.30 9.62 8.18
C TRP A 206 -10.80 9.36 7.94
N LYS A 207 -11.50 8.72 8.89
CA LYS A 207 -12.97 8.51 8.82
C LYS A 207 -13.73 9.82 8.70
N HIS A 208 -13.40 10.80 9.55
CA HIS A 208 -14.02 12.12 9.48
C HIS A 208 -13.76 12.83 8.12
N ASN A 209 -12.53 12.74 7.60
CA ASN A 209 -12.23 13.27 6.27
C ASN A 209 -12.99 12.56 5.15
N GLN A 210 -13.22 11.25 5.27
CA GLN A 210 -14.02 10.49 4.33
C GLN A 210 -15.49 10.93 4.36
N GLU A 211 -16.06 11.12 5.55
CA GLU A 211 -17.42 11.66 5.73
C GLU A 211 -17.56 13.07 5.13
N LEU A 212 -16.60 13.96 5.39
CA LEU A 212 -16.59 15.29 4.80
C LEU A 212 -16.52 15.26 3.27
N ARG A 213 -15.70 14.38 2.69
CA ARG A 213 -15.65 14.20 1.23
C ARG A 213 -16.98 13.71 0.67
N ALA A 214 -17.64 12.78 1.35
CA ALA A 214 -18.95 12.28 0.95
C ALA A 214 -20.01 13.40 0.98
N VAL A 215 -20.04 14.21 2.04
CA VAL A 215 -20.95 15.36 2.15
C VAL A 215 -20.67 16.39 1.05
N VAL A 216 -19.40 16.70 0.77
CA VAL A 216 -19.04 17.63 -0.30
C VAL A 216 -19.48 17.11 -1.67
N GLN A 217 -19.29 15.81 -1.95
CA GLN A 217 -19.75 15.19 -3.19
C GLN A 217 -21.28 15.23 -3.32
N GLN A 218 -22.00 14.96 -2.23
CA GLN A 218 -23.45 15.05 -2.20
C GLN A 218 -23.93 16.48 -2.47
N LEU A 219 -23.37 17.48 -1.80
CA LEU A 219 -23.72 18.89 -2.03
C LEU A 219 -23.38 19.35 -3.44
N GLN A 220 -22.29 18.86 -4.03
CA GLN A 220 -21.95 19.14 -5.42
C GLN A 220 -22.98 18.54 -6.39
N ALA A 221 -23.46 17.32 -6.13
CA ALA A 221 -24.51 16.69 -6.92
C ALA A 221 -25.84 17.47 -6.80
N GLU A 222 -26.25 17.80 -5.57
CA GLU A 222 -27.47 18.59 -5.32
C GLU A 222 -27.40 19.97 -5.99
N LEU A 223 -26.25 20.64 -5.95
CA LEU A 223 -26.06 21.92 -6.64
C LEU A 223 -26.17 21.78 -8.17
N GLN A 224 -25.60 20.71 -8.74
CA GLN A 224 -25.70 20.43 -10.18
C GLN A 224 -27.15 20.13 -10.58
N ASP A 225 -27.87 19.34 -9.80
CA ASP A 225 -29.28 19.05 -10.04
C ASP A 225 -30.14 20.33 -9.99
N LYS A 226 -29.89 21.21 -9.02
CA LYS A 226 -30.58 22.50 -8.92
C LYS A 226 -30.25 23.42 -10.09
N ALA A 227 -29.00 23.46 -10.54
CA ALA A 227 -28.61 24.24 -11.71
C ALA A 227 -29.31 23.74 -12.99
N GLN A 228 -29.38 22.42 -13.17
CA GLN A 228 -30.10 21.81 -14.30
C GLN A 228 -31.61 22.09 -14.23
N GLN A 229 -32.21 22.03 -13.03
CA GLN A 229 -33.62 22.38 -12.83
C GLN A 229 -33.90 23.85 -13.20
N ILE A 230 -33.05 24.79 -12.77
CA ILE A 230 -33.20 26.21 -13.12
C ILE A 230 -33.09 26.40 -14.63
N GLN A 231 -32.08 25.80 -15.26
CA GLN A 231 -31.89 25.91 -16.71
C GLN A 231 -33.09 25.34 -17.48
N ALA A 232 -33.66 24.21 -17.06
CA ALA A 232 -34.85 23.63 -17.67
C ALA A 232 -36.07 24.56 -17.56
N MET A 233 -36.31 25.12 -16.37
CA MET A 233 -37.41 26.07 -16.14
C MET A 233 -37.24 27.36 -16.94
N GLU A 234 -36.00 27.85 -17.11
CA GLU A 234 -35.70 29.01 -17.96
C GLU A 234 -35.99 28.73 -19.43
N TRP A 235 -35.57 27.57 -19.95
CA TRP A 235 -35.87 27.14 -21.32
C TRP A 235 -37.38 27.04 -21.58
N GLU A 236 -38.13 26.48 -20.64
CA GLU A 236 -39.59 26.37 -20.73
C GLU A 236 -40.25 27.75 -20.78
N LYS A 237 -39.86 28.67 -19.88
CA LYS A 237 -40.37 30.05 -19.86
C LYS A 237 -40.05 30.79 -21.16
N CYS A 238 -38.83 30.69 -21.67
CA CYS A 238 -38.44 31.31 -22.95
C CYS A 238 -39.30 30.79 -24.10
N ARG A 239 -39.58 29.49 -24.13
CA ARG A 239 -40.44 28.86 -25.15
C ARG A 239 -41.89 29.35 -25.03
N GLU A 240 -42.42 29.47 -23.82
CA GLU A 240 -43.76 29.99 -23.58
C GLU A 240 -43.89 31.46 -24.00
N LEU A 241 -42.92 32.30 -23.64
CA LEU A 241 -42.89 33.71 -24.03
C LEU A 241 -42.85 33.86 -25.55
N GLN A 242 -41.98 33.11 -26.24
CA GLN A 242 -41.90 33.13 -27.70
C GLN A 242 -43.24 32.72 -28.35
N ALA A 243 -43.91 31.69 -27.81
CA ALA A 243 -45.21 31.28 -28.30
C ALA A 243 -46.30 32.34 -28.07
N GLN A 244 -46.24 33.07 -26.95
CA GLN A 244 -47.14 34.18 -26.66
C GLN A 244 -46.89 35.36 -27.60
N GLU A 245 -45.63 35.74 -27.84
CA GLU A 245 -45.26 36.82 -28.78
C GLU A 245 -45.76 36.51 -30.20
N GLN A 246 -45.57 35.29 -30.69
CA GLN A 246 -46.07 34.86 -31.99
C GLN A 246 -47.60 34.98 -32.08
N ARG A 247 -48.33 34.58 -31.02
CA ARG A 247 -49.79 34.73 -30.98
C ARG A 247 -50.21 36.20 -31.03
N VAL A 248 -49.54 37.07 -30.29
CA VAL A 248 -49.81 38.52 -30.30
C VAL A 248 -49.56 39.12 -31.68
N GLN A 249 -48.47 38.73 -32.34
CA GLN A 249 -48.15 39.18 -33.70
C GLN A 249 -49.24 38.74 -34.70
N CYS A 250 -49.64 37.46 -34.70
CA CYS A 250 -50.71 36.97 -35.57
C CYS A 250 -52.04 37.70 -35.32
N LEU A 251 -52.43 37.89 -34.04
CA LEU A 251 -53.64 38.63 -33.70
C LEU A 251 -53.58 40.08 -34.18
N SER A 252 -52.43 40.74 -34.08
CA SER A 252 -52.23 42.11 -34.54
C SER A 252 -52.39 42.22 -36.07
N GLN A 253 -51.81 41.30 -36.83
CA GLN A 253 -51.96 41.24 -38.29
C GLN A 253 -53.41 40.97 -38.71
N HIS A 254 -54.08 40.04 -38.04
CA HIS A 254 -55.49 39.76 -38.31
C HIS A 254 -56.41 40.94 -37.97
N LEU A 255 -56.12 41.66 -36.89
CA LEU A 255 -56.87 42.85 -36.49
C LEU A 255 -56.71 43.96 -37.53
N ALA A 256 -55.48 44.27 -37.96
CA ALA A 256 -55.22 45.25 -39.01
C ALA A 256 -55.93 44.89 -40.32
N ARG A 257 -55.93 43.61 -40.72
CA ARG A 257 -56.64 43.16 -41.93
C ARG A 257 -58.15 43.31 -41.81
N LYS A 258 -58.74 43.02 -40.63
CA LYS A 258 -60.17 43.21 -40.39
C LYS A 258 -60.55 44.69 -40.42
N GLU A 259 -59.72 45.56 -39.84
CA GLU A 259 -59.92 47.02 -39.90
C GLU A 259 -59.92 47.53 -41.35
N GLN A 260 -58.97 47.07 -42.18
CA GLN A 260 -58.93 47.38 -43.60
C GLN A 260 -60.22 46.94 -44.32
N LEU A 261 -60.65 45.69 -44.14
CA LEU A 261 -61.87 45.17 -44.78
C LEU A 261 -63.14 45.90 -44.34
N LEU A 262 -63.21 46.31 -43.06
CA LEU A 262 -64.30 47.13 -42.55
C LEU A 262 -64.30 48.51 -43.20
N GLN A 263 -63.14 49.13 -43.39
CA GLN A 263 -63.01 50.40 -44.07
C GLN A 263 -63.49 50.33 -45.53
N GLU A 264 -63.03 49.32 -46.28
CA GLU A 264 -63.46 49.09 -47.66
C GLU A 264 -64.97 48.80 -47.76
N SER A 265 -65.54 48.11 -46.77
CA SER A 265 -66.98 47.80 -46.76
C SER A 265 -67.84 49.04 -46.44
N ARG A 266 -67.35 49.93 -45.57
CA ARG A 266 -67.97 51.25 -45.35
C ARG A 266 -67.99 52.07 -46.64
N GLU A 267 -66.89 52.06 -47.39
CA GLU A 267 -66.78 52.77 -48.68
C GLU A 267 -67.71 52.19 -49.76
N LEU A 268 -67.89 50.86 -49.80
CA LEU A 268 -68.87 50.22 -50.69
C LEU A 268 -70.31 50.56 -50.32
N LEU A 269 -70.65 50.57 -49.03
CA LEU A 269 -71.98 50.96 -48.56
C LEU A 269 -72.27 52.43 -48.91
N GLN A 270 -71.28 53.31 -48.80
CA GLN A 270 -71.39 54.70 -49.25
C GLN A 270 -71.64 54.79 -50.78
N CYS A 271 -70.99 53.96 -51.60
CA CYS A 271 -71.26 53.87 -53.04
C CYS A 271 -72.66 53.30 -53.34
N GLN A 272 -73.15 52.35 -52.55
CA GLN A 272 -74.51 51.80 -52.72
C GLN A 272 -75.60 52.84 -52.41
N GLN A 273 -75.37 53.72 -51.43
CA GLN A 273 -76.31 54.78 -51.08
C GLN A 273 -76.44 55.86 -52.17
N SER A 274 -75.42 56.04 -53.02
CA SER A 274 -75.45 56.96 -54.17
C SER A 274 -75.98 56.35 -55.47
N LEU A 275 -76.32 55.05 -55.48
CA LEU A 275 -76.76 54.27 -56.64
C LEU A 275 -78.01 54.86 -57.35
N GLY A 276 -78.90 55.52 -56.59
CA GLY A 276 -80.10 56.16 -57.14
C GLY A 276 -79.87 57.53 -57.79
N ARG A 277 -78.64 58.06 -57.79
CA ARG A 277 -78.35 59.45 -58.21
C ARG A 277 -77.55 59.57 -59.53
N SER A 278 -76.85 58.53 -60.01
CA SER A 278 -76.21 58.54 -61.34
C SER A 278 -75.74 57.14 -61.80
N SER A 279 -75.69 56.90 -63.13
CA SER A 279 -75.08 55.69 -63.73
C SER A 279 -73.61 55.52 -63.33
N ALA A 280 -72.87 56.63 -63.19
CA ALA A 280 -71.47 56.62 -62.79
C ALA A 280 -71.24 56.04 -61.39
N ALA A 281 -72.21 56.10 -60.47
CA ALA A 281 -72.11 55.47 -59.16
C ALA A 281 -72.25 53.93 -59.23
N MET A 282 -73.01 53.43 -60.20
CA MET A 282 -73.12 51.99 -60.49
C MET A 282 -71.83 51.47 -61.12
N ASP A 283 -71.27 52.20 -62.08
CA ASP A 283 -69.99 51.87 -62.71
C ASP A 283 -68.86 51.88 -61.68
N ALA A 284 -68.79 52.87 -60.79
CA ALA A 284 -67.82 52.92 -59.70
C ALA A 284 -67.97 51.76 -58.69
N MET A 285 -69.18 51.26 -58.45
CA MET A 285 -69.39 50.07 -57.62
C MET A 285 -68.89 48.80 -58.34
N LEU A 286 -69.21 48.65 -59.63
CA LEU A 286 -68.76 47.52 -60.43
C LEU A 286 -67.23 47.50 -60.53
N GLU A 287 -66.59 48.65 -60.75
CA GLU A 287 -65.15 48.80 -60.71
C GLU A 287 -64.58 48.38 -59.35
N LYS A 288 -65.20 48.76 -58.22
CA LYS A 288 -64.75 48.32 -56.89
C LYS A 288 -64.94 46.82 -56.64
N LEU A 289 -66.01 46.21 -57.16
CA LEU A 289 -66.21 44.76 -57.08
C LEU A 289 -65.23 43.99 -57.96
N GLN A 290 -64.99 44.48 -59.18
CA GLN A 290 -63.96 43.95 -60.06
C GLN A 290 -62.58 44.08 -59.42
N GLN A 291 -62.27 45.24 -58.84
CA GLN A 291 -61.04 45.46 -58.08
C GLN A 291 -60.91 44.48 -56.92
N ARG A 292 -61.97 44.22 -56.13
CA ARG A 292 -61.93 43.22 -55.05
C ARG A 292 -61.69 41.80 -55.54
N VAL A 293 -62.27 41.42 -56.69
CA VAL A 293 -62.02 40.11 -57.29
C VAL A 293 -60.56 40.03 -57.74
N SER A 294 -60.05 41.05 -58.43
CA SER A 294 -58.64 41.15 -58.81
C SER A 294 -57.68 41.15 -57.62
N ASP A 295 -58.00 41.87 -56.54
CA ASP A 295 -57.19 41.91 -55.32
C ASP A 295 -57.20 40.56 -54.59
N ARG A 296 -58.33 39.85 -54.60
CA ARG A 296 -58.44 38.50 -54.06
C ARG A 296 -57.60 37.53 -54.89
N ASP A 297 -57.70 37.58 -56.20
CA ASP A 297 -56.97 36.69 -57.09
C ASP A 297 -55.45 36.96 -56.98
N ALA A 298 -55.03 38.23 -56.94
CA ALA A 298 -53.64 38.61 -56.66
C ALA A 298 -53.16 38.22 -55.26
N ALA A 299 -54.03 38.22 -54.24
CA ALA A 299 -53.68 37.73 -52.90
C ALA A 299 -53.54 36.20 -52.87
N LEU A 300 -54.34 35.48 -53.65
CA LEU A 300 -54.22 34.03 -53.80
C LEU A 300 -52.93 33.66 -54.54
N GLU A 301 -52.60 34.36 -55.62
CA GLU A 301 -51.33 34.18 -56.34
C GLU A 301 -50.14 34.42 -55.41
N ARG A 302 -50.10 35.55 -54.69
CA ARG A 302 -49.06 35.82 -53.69
C ARG A 302 -48.98 34.74 -52.62
N ALA A 303 -50.11 34.28 -52.09
CA ALA A 303 -50.12 33.20 -51.09
C ALA A 303 -49.60 31.87 -51.66
N VAL A 304 -49.86 31.58 -52.93
CA VAL A 304 -49.33 30.39 -53.62
C VAL A 304 -47.83 30.52 -53.83
N ASP A 305 -47.35 31.67 -54.31
CA ASP A 305 -45.92 31.93 -54.49
C ASP A 305 -45.15 31.88 -53.16
N GLU A 306 -45.69 32.49 -52.10
CA GLU A 306 -45.15 32.39 -50.74
C GLU A 306 -45.06 30.94 -50.26
N LYS A 307 -46.05 30.08 -50.59
CA LYS A 307 -46.00 28.65 -50.27
C LYS A 307 -44.93 27.92 -51.07
N PHE A 308 -44.72 28.27 -52.34
CA PHE A 308 -43.66 27.69 -53.15
C PHE A 308 -42.27 28.10 -52.65
N CYS A 309 -42.03 29.38 -52.38
CA CYS A 309 -40.78 29.85 -51.80
C CYS A 309 -40.50 29.17 -50.45
N ALA A 310 -41.50 29.06 -49.57
CA ALA A 310 -41.36 28.35 -48.31
C ALA A 310 -41.05 26.85 -48.50
N LEU A 311 -41.59 26.19 -49.54
CA LEU A 311 -41.25 24.81 -49.87
C LEU A 311 -39.81 24.67 -50.38
N GLU A 312 -39.34 25.61 -51.22
CA GLU A 312 -37.96 25.62 -51.70
C GLU A 312 -36.96 25.82 -50.56
N GLU A 313 -37.25 26.75 -49.63
CA GLU A 313 -36.45 26.93 -48.41
C GLU A 313 -36.38 25.64 -47.59
N LYS A 314 -37.52 24.95 -47.42
CA LYS A 314 -37.56 23.66 -46.71
C LYS A 314 -36.80 22.56 -47.45
N GLU A 315 -36.81 22.55 -48.77
CA GLU A 315 -36.01 21.61 -49.56
C GLU A 315 -34.51 21.89 -49.42
N GLN A 316 -34.10 23.16 -49.41
CA GLN A 316 -32.71 23.56 -49.15
C GLN A 316 -32.28 23.18 -47.73
N GLU A 317 -33.11 23.43 -46.72
CA GLU A 317 -32.87 22.97 -45.34
C GLU A 317 -32.72 21.44 -45.28
N LEU A 318 -33.57 20.68 -45.97
CA LEU A 318 -33.45 19.21 -46.05
C LEU A 318 -32.16 18.77 -46.73
N GLN A 319 -31.72 19.46 -47.79
CA GLN A 319 -30.45 19.18 -48.45
C GLN A 319 -29.26 19.46 -47.51
N GLN A 320 -29.28 20.59 -46.79
CA GLN A 320 -28.27 20.93 -45.78
C GLN A 320 -28.23 19.89 -44.64
N LEU A 321 -29.40 19.47 -44.13
CA LEU A 321 -29.49 18.42 -43.13
C LEU A 321 -28.93 17.08 -43.63
N ARG A 322 -29.22 16.70 -44.89
CA ARG A 322 -28.64 15.49 -45.49
C ARG A 322 -27.11 15.56 -45.57
N LEU A 323 -26.53 16.73 -45.88
CA LEU A 323 -25.08 16.92 -45.88
C LEU A 323 -24.50 16.81 -44.46
N SER A 324 -25.13 17.48 -43.48
CA SER A 324 -24.69 17.42 -42.08
C SER A 324 -24.74 16.00 -41.51
N ILE A 325 -25.77 15.21 -41.86
CA ILE A 325 -25.86 13.80 -41.47
C ILE A 325 -24.72 12.98 -42.07
N LYS A 326 -24.36 13.21 -43.34
CA LYS A 326 -23.23 12.52 -43.99
C LYS A 326 -21.90 12.87 -43.33
N GLU A 327 -21.66 14.14 -43.00
CA GLU A 327 -20.47 14.59 -42.31
C GLU A 327 -20.36 13.96 -40.92
N ARG A 328 -21.45 13.99 -40.14
CA ARG A 328 -21.53 13.29 -38.84
C ARG A 328 -21.32 11.78 -38.98
N GLY A 329 -21.82 11.16 -40.04
CA GLY A 329 -21.56 9.76 -40.36
C GLY A 329 -20.07 9.47 -40.54
N GLY A 330 -19.37 10.32 -41.29
CA GLY A 330 -17.92 10.24 -41.46
C GLY A 330 -17.14 10.46 -40.17
N ASP A 331 -17.56 11.40 -39.32
CA ASP A 331 -16.95 11.61 -38.00
C ASP A 331 -17.18 10.42 -37.06
N LEU A 332 -18.36 9.79 -37.09
CA LEU A 332 -18.65 8.57 -36.35
C LEU A 332 -17.82 7.37 -36.83
N GLU A 333 -17.55 7.27 -38.13
CA GLU A 333 -16.64 6.24 -38.67
C GLU A 333 -15.20 6.49 -38.23
N ARG A 334 -14.72 7.74 -38.25
CA ARG A 334 -13.40 8.10 -37.70
C ARG A 334 -13.29 7.74 -36.22
N LEU A 335 -14.30 8.08 -35.42
CA LEU A 335 -14.34 7.72 -34.00
C LEU A 335 -14.36 6.21 -33.80
N ARG A 336 -15.14 5.46 -34.59
CA ARG A 336 -15.13 3.98 -34.55
C ARG A 336 -13.74 3.42 -34.84
N ASN A 337 -13.01 3.95 -35.82
CA ASN A 337 -11.64 3.53 -36.12
C ASN A 337 -10.65 3.85 -34.97
N VAL A 338 -10.79 5.01 -34.33
CA VAL A 338 -9.99 5.36 -33.14
C VAL A 338 -10.32 4.43 -31.98
N LEU A 339 -11.60 4.15 -31.74
CA LEU A 339 -12.04 3.22 -30.70
C LEU A 339 -11.53 1.80 -30.97
N SER A 340 -11.59 1.29 -32.21
CA SER A 340 -11.04 -0.03 -32.53
C SER A 340 -9.52 -0.09 -32.36
N SER A 341 -8.80 1.00 -32.68
CA SER A 341 -7.36 1.09 -32.42
C SER A 341 -7.06 1.10 -30.92
N ASN A 342 -7.83 1.86 -30.13
CA ASN A 342 -7.68 1.90 -28.67
C ASN A 342 -8.05 0.56 -28.03
N GLU A 343 -9.07 -0.12 -28.56
CA GLU A 343 -9.44 -1.46 -28.15
C GLU A 343 -8.27 -2.42 -28.39
N ALA A 344 -7.64 -2.39 -29.57
CA ALA A 344 -6.46 -3.19 -29.85
C ALA A 344 -5.27 -2.88 -28.92
N THR A 345 -5.03 -1.59 -28.59
CA THR A 345 -3.97 -1.22 -27.64
C THR A 345 -4.30 -1.69 -26.23
N ILE A 346 -5.53 -1.56 -25.77
CA ILE A 346 -5.98 -2.09 -24.47
C ILE A 346 -5.78 -3.60 -24.41
N HIS A 347 -6.21 -4.36 -25.42
CA HIS A 347 -5.99 -5.82 -25.46
C HIS A 347 -4.50 -6.20 -25.45
N SER A 348 -3.64 -5.41 -26.11
CA SER A 348 -2.18 -5.63 -26.08
C SER A 348 -1.60 -5.37 -24.68
N LEU A 349 -2.07 -4.33 -23.98
CA LEU A 349 -1.67 -4.01 -22.61
C LEU A 349 -2.19 -5.05 -21.63
N GLU A 350 -3.42 -5.53 -21.77
CA GLU A 350 -3.99 -6.61 -20.97
C GLU A 350 -3.20 -7.91 -21.14
N SER A 351 -2.78 -8.24 -22.36
CA SER A 351 -1.96 -9.41 -22.65
C SER A 351 -0.58 -9.29 -22.00
N LEU A 352 0.03 -8.11 -22.06
CA LEU A 352 1.29 -7.82 -21.37
C LEU A 352 1.14 -7.87 -19.85
N LEU A 353 0.05 -7.37 -19.30
CA LEU A 353 -0.25 -7.41 -17.87
C LEU A 353 -0.43 -8.86 -17.41
N LYS A 354 -1.15 -9.70 -18.17
CA LYS A 354 -1.26 -11.14 -17.92
C LYS A 354 0.11 -11.83 -17.95
N ALA A 355 0.95 -11.54 -18.94
CA ALA A 355 2.31 -12.08 -19.02
C ALA A 355 3.16 -11.67 -17.80
N LYS A 356 3.10 -10.40 -17.39
CA LYS A 356 3.81 -9.90 -16.20
C LYS A 356 3.28 -10.49 -14.90
N THR A 357 1.98 -10.75 -14.81
CA THR A 357 1.37 -11.44 -13.66
C THR A 357 1.87 -12.87 -13.55
N LEU A 358 1.93 -13.60 -14.67
CA LEU A 358 2.51 -14.95 -14.70
C LEU A 358 4.01 -14.95 -14.36
N GLU A 359 4.78 -13.97 -14.83
CA GLU A 359 6.18 -13.81 -14.42
C GLU A 359 6.31 -13.57 -12.91
N LEU A 360 5.46 -12.73 -12.32
CA LEU A 360 5.45 -12.49 -10.88
C LEU A 360 5.06 -13.76 -10.09
N GLU A 361 4.06 -14.50 -10.55
CA GLU A 361 3.67 -15.78 -9.95
C GLU A 361 4.81 -16.79 -10.02
N GLN A 362 5.49 -16.91 -11.17
CA GLN A 362 6.67 -17.76 -11.32
C GLN A 362 7.80 -17.35 -10.36
N MET A 363 8.11 -16.05 -10.28
CA MET A 363 9.12 -15.56 -9.34
C MET A 363 8.72 -15.84 -7.89
N SER A 364 7.45 -15.64 -7.52
CA SER A 364 6.95 -15.95 -6.18
C SER A 364 7.10 -17.44 -5.83
N ALA A 365 6.75 -18.33 -6.76
CA ALA A 365 6.91 -19.77 -6.59
C ALA A 365 8.39 -20.16 -6.46
N THR A 366 9.30 -19.53 -7.21
CA THR A 366 10.74 -19.77 -7.05
C THR A 366 11.25 -19.30 -5.68
N CYS A 367 10.78 -18.15 -5.19
CA CYS A 367 11.11 -17.67 -3.84
C CYS A 367 10.59 -18.61 -2.74
N GLU A 368 9.38 -19.16 -2.89
CA GLU A 368 8.83 -20.16 -1.97
C GLU A 368 9.65 -21.44 -1.97
N ASN A 369 10.02 -21.95 -3.15
CA ASN A 369 10.88 -23.13 -3.28
C ASN A 369 12.27 -22.92 -2.66
N LEU A 370 12.87 -21.75 -2.85
CA LEU A 370 14.15 -21.39 -2.23
C LEU A 370 14.04 -21.30 -0.71
N ARG A 371 12.93 -20.75 -0.19
CA ARG A 371 12.66 -20.69 1.25
C ARG A 371 12.53 -22.10 1.84
N TRP A 372 11.78 -22.97 1.19
CA TRP A 372 11.64 -24.36 1.60
C TRP A 372 12.99 -25.10 1.56
N LEU A 373 13.79 -24.92 0.51
CA LEU A 373 15.12 -25.52 0.41
C LEU A 373 16.04 -25.03 1.54
N LYS A 374 15.97 -23.73 1.88
CA LYS A 374 16.71 -23.16 3.00
C LYS A 374 16.30 -23.82 4.32
N GLU A 375 15.00 -23.89 4.61
CA GLU A 375 14.48 -24.53 5.82
C GLU A 375 14.89 -26.00 5.91
N GLU A 376 14.87 -26.72 4.79
CA GLU A 376 15.29 -28.12 4.70
C GLU A 376 16.80 -28.30 4.95
N ILE A 377 17.64 -27.39 4.43
CA ILE A 377 19.09 -27.40 4.69
C ILE A 377 19.37 -27.07 6.16
N GLU A 378 18.65 -26.12 6.75
CA GLU A 378 18.75 -25.76 8.17
C GLU A 378 18.28 -26.89 9.10
N ALA A 379 17.21 -27.61 8.74
CA ALA A 379 16.78 -28.80 9.48
C ALA A 379 17.82 -29.93 9.41
N LYS A 380 18.44 -30.13 8.24
CA LYS A 380 19.54 -31.09 8.03
C LYS A 380 20.83 -30.69 8.74
N SER A 381 21.14 -29.40 8.86
CA SER A 381 22.29 -28.94 9.64
C SER A 381 22.03 -29.12 11.13
N CYS A 382 20.83 -28.77 11.62
CA CYS A 382 20.44 -28.96 13.03
C CYS A 382 20.46 -30.43 13.46
N SER A 383 19.97 -31.35 12.61
CA SER A 383 20.02 -32.79 12.91
C SER A 383 21.45 -33.32 12.93
N ARG A 384 22.27 -32.98 11.93
CA ARG A 384 23.71 -33.33 11.93
C ARG A 384 24.45 -32.76 13.14
N GLN A 385 24.11 -31.55 13.57
CA GLN A 385 24.70 -30.94 14.76
C GLN A 385 24.30 -31.69 16.04
N LYS A 386 23.03 -32.08 16.18
CA LYS A 386 22.58 -32.93 17.31
C LYS A 386 23.26 -34.30 17.32
N GLU A 387 23.49 -34.90 16.16
CA GLU A 387 24.24 -36.15 16.04
C GLU A 387 25.71 -35.97 16.47
N GLN A 388 26.36 -34.90 16.01
CA GLN A 388 27.72 -34.55 16.43
C GLN A 388 27.80 -34.31 17.95
N GLU A 389 26.88 -33.54 18.51
CA GLU A 389 26.76 -33.30 19.95
C GLU A 389 26.54 -34.61 20.72
N GLY A 390 25.71 -35.51 20.20
CA GLY A 390 25.48 -36.84 20.77
C GLY A 390 26.73 -37.72 20.77
N ILE A 391 27.49 -37.74 19.66
CA ILE A 391 28.77 -38.46 19.58
C ILE A 391 29.77 -37.86 20.57
N ILE A 392 29.86 -36.53 20.66
CA ILE A 392 30.75 -35.86 21.62
C ILE A 392 30.38 -36.23 23.06
N GLN A 393 29.08 -36.22 23.41
CA GLN A 393 28.60 -36.63 24.73
C GLN A 393 28.94 -38.09 25.03
N GLN A 394 28.77 -38.99 24.06
CA GLN A 394 29.16 -40.40 24.20
C GLN A 394 30.67 -40.54 24.41
N LEU A 395 31.51 -39.86 23.63
CA LEU A 395 32.95 -39.88 23.78
C LEU A 395 33.40 -39.31 25.14
N GLN A 396 32.79 -38.20 25.58
CA GLN A 396 33.05 -37.63 26.91
C GLN A 396 32.68 -38.60 28.04
N THR A 397 31.55 -39.28 27.92
CA THR A 397 31.10 -40.30 28.90
C THR A 397 32.06 -41.48 28.92
N CYS A 398 32.39 -42.04 27.76
CA CYS A 398 33.36 -43.14 27.63
C CYS A 398 34.74 -42.76 28.18
N LEU A 399 35.23 -41.55 27.89
CA LEU A 399 36.51 -41.07 28.43
C LEU A 399 36.45 -40.91 29.95
N HIS A 400 35.33 -40.41 30.50
CA HIS A 400 35.15 -40.28 31.93
C HIS A 400 35.12 -41.64 32.64
N ASP A 401 34.35 -42.61 32.11
CA ASP A 401 34.29 -43.98 32.64
C ASP A 401 35.67 -44.65 32.58
N ARG A 402 36.39 -44.48 31.47
CA ARG A 402 37.77 -44.97 31.30
C ARG A 402 38.73 -44.34 32.32
N ASN A 403 38.64 -43.02 32.54
CA ASN A 403 39.45 -42.34 33.54
C ASN A 403 39.17 -42.88 34.94
N LYS A 404 37.90 -43.10 35.27
CA LYS A 404 37.48 -43.67 36.55
C LYS A 404 38.03 -45.09 36.74
N GLU A 405 37.97 -45.94 35.71
CA GLU A 405 38.60 -47.27 35.74
C GLU A 405 40.11 -47.18 35.99
N VAL A 406 40.80 -46.25 35.32
CA VAL A 406 42.25 -46.05 35.49
C VAL A 406 42.59 -45.54 36.90
N GLU A 407 41.78 -44.62 37.45
CA GLU A 407 41.90 -44.13 38.82
C GLU A 407 41.71 -45.26 39.84
N GLU A 408 40.68 -46.10 39.67
CA GLU A 408 40.41 -47.27 40.51
C GLU A 408 41.56 -48.30 40.45
N LEU A 409 42.10 -48.56 39.26
CA LEU A 409 43.26 -49.43 39.05
C LEU A 409 44.53 -48.85 39.69
N THR A 410 44.72 -47.53 39.57
CA THR A 410 45.87 -46.84 40.16
C THR A 410 45.78 -46.87 41.68
N ALA A 411 44.60 -46.61 42.27
CA ALA A 411 44.39 -46.71 43.70
C ALA A 411 44.65 -48.13 44.24
N THR A 412 44.17 -49.17 43.55
CA THR A 412 44.41 -50.57 43.95
C THR A 412 45.87 -50.99 43.83
N LEU A 413 46.61 -50.47 42.84
CA LEU A 413 48.05 -50.72 42.70
C LEU A 413 48.88 -49.98 43.76
N LEU A 414 48.56 -48.71 44.03
CA LEU A 414 49.24 -47.92 45.07
C LEU A 414 49.12 -48.58 46.45
N CYS A 415 47.96 -49.17 46.77
CA CYS A 415 47.75 -49.91 48.02
C CYS A 415 48.64 -51.17 48.17
N LYS A 416 49.24 -51.68 47.09
CA LYS A 416 50.08 -52.90 47.10
C LYS A 416 51.59 -52.61 47.16
N LEU A 417 52.01 -51.35 47.16
CA LEU A 417 53.43 -50.97 47.16
C LEU A 417 54.03 -50.96 48.58
N GLY A 418 55.31 -51.30 48.70
CA GLY A 418 56.07 -51.16 49.95
C GLY A 418 56.50 -49.71 50.22
N PRO A 419 56.90 -49.35 51.46
CA PRO A 419 57.10 -47.96 51.88
C PRO A 419 58.08 -47.15 51.01
N GLY A 420 59.19 -47.73 50.56
CA GLY A 420 60.14 -47.04 49.66
C GLY A 420 59.71 -46.97 48.19
N GLN A 421 58.76 -47.80 47.74
CA GLN A 421 58.18 -47.72 46.39
C GLN A 421 56.99 -46.75 46.32
N SER A 422 56.30 -46.54 47.45
CA SER A 422 55.22 -45.57 47.61
C SER A 422 55.74 -44.13 47.43
N GLU A 423 56.89 -43.79 48.04
CA GLU A 423 57.49 -42.45 47.95
C GLU A 423 57.82 -42.07 46.49
N VAL A 424 58.40 -42.99 45.71
CA VAL A 424 58.74 -42.76 44.30
C VAL A 424 57.47 -42.61 43.44
N ALA A 425 56.41 -43.38 43.74
CA ALA A 425 55.13 -43.29 43.03
C ALA A 425 54.43 -41.95 43.30
N GLU A 426 54.44 -41.48 44.56
CA GLU A 426 53.90 -40.17 44.94
C GLU A 426 54.62 -39.01 44.24
N GLU A 427 55.96 -39.08 44.15
CA GLU A 427 56.76 -38.05 43.47
C GLU A 427 56.47 -38.00 41.95
N LEU A 428 56.25 -39.17 41.32
CA LEU A 428 55.84 -39.25 39.92
C LEU A 428 54.40 -38.75 39.70
N CYS A 429 53.46 -39.05 40.60
CA CYS A 429 52.08 -38.53 40.54
C CYS A 429 52.07 -37.00 40.66
N LEU A 430 52.85 -36.42 41.58
CA LEU A 430 52.98 -34.96 41.72
C LEU A 430 53.59 -34.33 40.45
N ARG A 431 54.57 -34.99 39.84
CA ARG A 431 55.19 -34.50 38.59
C ARG A 431 54.22 -34.59 37.40
N LEU A 432 53.38 -35.62 37.35
CA LEU A 432 52.33 -35.78 36.34
C LEU A 432 51.23 -34.71 36.51
N GLN A 433 50.72 -34.51 37.73
CA GLN A 433 49.73 -33.47 38.04
C GLN A 433 50.24 -32.07 37.65
N ARG A 434 51.52 -31.76 37.90
CA ARG A 434 52.11 -30.48 37.46
C ARG A 434 52.10 -30.33 35.94
N LYS A 435 52.39 -31.39 35.18
CA LYS A 435 52.31 -31.37 33.71
C LYS A 435 50.88 -31.27 33.20
N GLU A 436 49.95 -31.96 33.84
CA GLU A 436 48.53 -31.97 33.49
C GLU A 436 47.91 -30.58 33.71
N LYS A 437 48.26 -29.93 34.82
CA LYS A 437 47.86 -28.55 35.11
C LYS A 437 48.37 -27.55 34.07
N MET A 438 49.63 -27.67 33.64
CA MET A 438 50.19 -26.84 32.55
C MET A 438 49.44 -27.05 31.23
N LEU A 439 49.12 -28.29 30.86
CA LEU A 439 48.37 -28.57 29.64
C LEU A 439 46.95 -28.01 29.71
N GLN A 440 46.32 -28.07 30.87
CA GLN A 440 44.99 -27.54 31.08
C GLN A 440 44.96 -26.01 30.99
N GLU A 441 45.97 -25.33 31.54
CA GLU A 441 46.17 -23.89 31.38
C GLU A 441 46.35 -23.51 29.90
N LEU A 442 47.22 -24.22 29.16
CA LEU A 442 47.42 -23.99 27.72
C LEU A 442 46.14 -24.19 26.89
N LEU A 443 45.35 -25.22 27.19
CA LEU A 443 44.06 -25.44 26.52
C LEU A 443 43.05 -24.35 26.85
N SER A 444 43.02 -23.89 28.11
CA SER A 444 42.15 -22.79 28.53
C SER A 444 42.51 -21.47 27.85
N ASP A 445 43.81 -21.18 27.68
CA ASP A 445 44.29 -20.00 26.95
C ASP A 445 43.93 -20.08 25.47
N ARG A 446 44.09 -21.25 24.85
CA ARG A 446 43.71 -21.43 23.44
C ARG A 446 42.20 -21.31 23.22
N ASN A 447 41.39 -21.81 24.15
CA ASN A 447 39.94 -21.64 24.11
C ASN A 447 39.54 -20.18 24.31
N ARG A 448 40.19 -19.47 25.23
CA ARG A 448 39.97 -18.03 25.43
C ARG A 448 40.28 -17.23 24.17
N GLN A 449 41.42 -17.49 23.53
CA GLN A 449 41.79 -16.85 22.25
C GLN A 449 40.78 -17.14 21.14
N ALA A 450 40.30 -18.38 21.01
CA ALA A 450 39.26 -18.72 20.04
C ALA A 450 37.95 -17.93 20.29
N MET A 451 37.54 -17.80 21.55
CA MET A 451 36.35 -17.05 21.93
C MET A 451 36.50 -15.54 21.70
N GLU A 452 37.70 -14.99 21.91
CA GLU A 452 38.04 -13.60 21.58
C GLU A 452 37.93 -13.36 20.08
N HIS A 453 38.51 -14.23 19.24
CA HIS A 453 38.37 -14.13 17.78
C HIS A 453 36.91 -14.26 17.30
N ASP A 454 36.13 -15.16 17.89
CA ASP A 454 34.70 -15.28 17.57
C ASP A 454 33.91 -14.02 17.98
N ALA A 455 34.32 -13.34 19.05
CA ALA A 455 33.74 -12.06 19.45
C ALA A 455 34.09 -10.95 18.46
N GLU A 456 35.36 -10.85 18.06
CA GLU A 456 35.84 -9.90 17.05
C GLU A 456 35.09 -10.08 15.72
N ILE A 457 34.92 -11.33 15.25
CA ILE A 457 34.17 -11.62 14.03
C ILE A 457 32.70 -11.18 14.15
N ARG A 458 32.05 -11.44 15.29
CA ARG A 458 30.66 -11.03 15.53
C ARG A 458 30.50 -9.51 15.55
N GLU A 459 31.44 -8.80 16.18
CA GLU A 459 31.44 -7.33 16.20
C GLU A 459 31.63 -6.75 14.80
N LEU A 460 32.54 -7.32 13.99
CA LEU A 460 32.72 -6.93 12.59
C LEU A 460 31.47 -7.16 11.76
N LEU A 461 30.78 -8.30 11.94
CA LEU A 461 29.52 -8.57 11.26
C LEU A 461 28.40 -7.60 11.66
N GLN A 462 28.33 -7.19 12.92
CA GLN A 462 27.39 -6.17 13.40
C GLN A 462 27.75 -4.77 12.85
N ALA A 463 29.03 -4.42 12.78
CA ALA A 463 29.47 -3.18 12.16
C ALA A 463 29.15 -3.14 10.65
N MET A 464 29.29 -4.28 9.97
CA MET A 464 28.91 -4.40 8.56
C MET A 464 27.40 -4.29 8.35
N SER A 465 26.58 -4.96 9.18
CA SER A 465 25.13 -4.91 9.07
C SER A 465 24.57 -3.52 9.37
N THR A 466 25.12 -2.81 10.36
CA THR A 466 24.76 -1.41 10.64
C THR A 466 25.17 -0.48 9.49
N LYS A 467 26.36 -0.64 8.91
CA LYS A 467 26.75 0.09 7.68
C LYS A 467 25.81 -0.20 6.51
N GLU A 468 25.39 -1.44 6.33
CA GLU A 468 24.45 -1.82 5.28
C GLU A 468 23.06 -1.18 5.49
N GLN A 469 22.58 -1.16 6.73
CA GLN A 469 21.34 -0.45 7.10
C GLN A 469 21.44 1.05 6.84
N TRP A 470 22.56 1.68 7.19
CA TRP A 470 22.81 3.09 6.87
C TRP A 470 22.80 3.35 5.37
N SER A 471 23.48 2.50 4.58
CA SER A 471 23.48 2.58 3.12
C SER A 471 22.05 2.48 2.56
N LYS A 472 21.25 1.51 3.02
CA LYS A 472 19.83 1.36 2.66
C LYS A 472 19.01 2.61 3.01
N ALA A 473 19.16 3.14 4.22
CA ALA A 473 18.44 4.35 4.62
C ALA A 473 18.84 5.58 3.78
N THR A 474 20.11 5.69 3.37
CA THR A 474 20.55 6.77 2.48
C THR A 474 20.00 6.63 1.07
N THR A 475 19.98 5.42 0.51
CA THR A 475 19.40 5.19 -0.82
C THR A 475 17.89 5.39 -0.82
N GLU A 476 17.19 4.95 0.22
CA GLU A 476 15.75 5.21 0.42
C GLU A 476 15.44 6.71 0.46
N LYS A 477 16.24 7.50 1.18
CA LYS A 477 16.11 8.96 1.21
C LYS A 477 16.34 9.59 -0.16
N MET A 478 17.33 9.09 -0.92
CA MET A 478 17.57 9.56 -2.30
C MET A 478 16.39 9.21 -3.23
N VAL A 479 15.82 8.01 -3.11
CA VAL A 479 14.65 7.59 -3.88
C VAL A 479 13.43 8.47 -3.54
N HIS A 480 13.21 8.76 -2.26
CA HIS A 480 12.13 9.67 -1.84
C HIS A 480 12.32 11.08 -2.41
N ALA A 481 13.54 11.65 -2.32
CA ALA A 481 13.83 12.97 -2.90
C ALA A 481 13.63 12.99 -4.43
N LEU A 482 14.00 11.90 -5.13
CA LEU A 482 13.73 11.76 -6.57
C LEU A 482 12.24 11.65 -6.88
N ALA A 483 11.46 10.98 -6.03
CA ALA A 483 10.01 10.90 -6.17
C ALA A 483 9.35 12.28 -5.99
N GLU A 484 9.75 13.04 -4.97
CA GLU A 484 9.28 14.42 -4.75
C GLU A 484 9.60 15.33 -5.95
N ARG A 485 10.85 15.28 -6.44
CA ARG A 485 11.27 16.02 -7.64
C ARG A 485 10.48 15.60 -8.88
N ASN A 486 10.17 14.31 -9.03
CA ASN A 486 9.30 13.83 -10.12
C ASN A 486 7.87 14.35 -9.99
N CYS A 487 7.30 14.42 -8.78
CA CYS A 487 6.00 15.02 -8.53
C CYS A 487 6.00 16.53 -8.87
N GLU A 488 7.02 17.28 -8.42
CA GLU A 488 7.21 18.68 -8.78
C GLU A 488 7.31 18.89 -10.29
N LEU A 489 8.10 18.06 -10.99
CA LEU A 489 8.20 18.09 -12.46
C LEU A 489 6.87 17.77 -13.14
N GLN A 490 6.10 16.83 -12.62
CA GLN A 490 4.79 16.47 -13.16
C GLN A 490 3.78 17.61 -12.96
N LEU A 491 3.82 18.29 -11.82
CA LEU A 491 3.04 19.51 -11.58
C LEU A 491 3.44 20.62 -12.55
N LEU A 492 4.74 20.89 -12.72
CA LEU A 492 5.23 21.89 -13.68
C LEU A 492 4.79 21.56 -15.11
N ARG A 493 4.83 20.29 -15.52
CA ARG A 493 4.31 19.84 -16.83
C ARG A 493 2.81 20.11 -16.96
N GLN A 494 2.01 19.88 -15.92
CA GLN A 494 0.57 20.22 -15.92
C GLN A 494 0.33 21.73 -15.99
N HIS A 495 1.12 22.53 -15.26
CA HIS A 495 1.04 23.99 -15.29
C HIS A 495 1.41 24.58 -16.67
N VAL A 496 2.42 24.03 -17.34
CA VAL A 496 2.79 24.42 -18.71
C VAL A 496 1.73 23.99 -19.72
N LEU A 497 1.12 22.81 -19.55
CA LEU A 497 0.02 22.34 -20.40
C LEU A 497 -1.25 23.21 -20.24
N ARG A 498 -1.46 23.81 -19.06
CA ARG A 498 -2.57 24.72 -18.75
C ARG A 498 -2.34 26.17 -19.23
N LYS A 499 -1.09 26.57 -19.47
CA LYS A 499 -0.69 27.93 -19.91
C LYS A 499 -0.33 28.02 -21.40
N LYS A 500 -1.10 27.39 -22.30
CA LYS A 500 -0.98 27.70 -23.74
C LYS A 500 -1.90 28.88 -24.10
N PRO A 501 -1.36 30.04 -24.53
CA PRO A 501 -2.17 31.09 -25.13
C PRO A 501 -2.51 30.74 -26.58
N VAL A 502 -3.76 31.05 -26.94
CA VAL A 502 -4.32 30.96 -28.29
C VAL A 502 -3.80 32.14 -29.12
N GLY A 503 -3.17 31.82 -30.26
CA GLY A 503 -3.25 32.60 -31.50
C GLY A 503 -2.32 33.79 -31.69
N ILE A 504 -1.20 33.57 -32.39
CA ILE A 504 -0.69 34.49 -33.43
C ILE A 504 -0.12 33.64 -34.57
N GLN A 505 -0.72 33.72 -35.75
CA GLN A 505 -0.11 33.26 -37.01
C GLN A 505 0.94 34.28 -37.45
N ALA A 506 2.12 33.81 -37.84
CA ALA A 506 3.08 34.61 -38.59
C ALA A 506 3.68 33.80 -39.75
N THR A 507 3.47 34.33 -40.94
CA THR A 507 3.91 33.91 -42.28
C THR A 507 5.39 34.20 -42.57
N GLY A 508 6.09 33.26 -43.23
CA GLY A 508 7.31 33.43 -44.06
C GLY A 508 8.64 33.66 -43.30
N THR A 509 9.83 33.16 -43.66
CA THR A 509 10.36 32.70 -44.96
C THR A 509 11.73 31.98 -44.76
N SER A 510 11.88 30.81 -45.40
CA SER A 510 13.07 30.24 -46.10
C SER A 510 14.44 29.88 -45.44
N LEU A 511 14.94 28.71 -45.90
CA LEU A 511 16.33 28.27 -46.19
C LEU A 511 17.19 27.56 -45.11
N LEU A 512 17.22 26.22 -45.16
CA LEU A 512 18.38 25.39 -45.59
C LEU A 512 18.08 23.86 -45.46
N LYS A 513 18.65 23.06 -46.38
CA LYS A 513 18.37 21.64 -46.65
C LYS A 513 19.30 20.66 -45.90
N GLN A 514 18.94 19.37 -45.97
CA GLN A 514 19.64 18.09 -45.65
C GLN A 514 19.27 17.46 -44.29
N ASP A 515 19.01 16.17 -44.12
CA ASP A 515 18.78 15.02 -45.01
C ASP A 515 18.07 13.92 -44.16
N LYS A 516 17.23 13.11 -44.83
CA LYS A 516 16.53 11.84 -44.46
C LYS A 516 16.60 11.26 -43.02
N GLN A 517 15.42 11.05 -42.40
CA GLN A 517 14.75 9.74 -42.12
C GLN A 517 13.54 9.92 -41.16
N GLN A 518 12.41 9.25 -41.45
CA GLN A 518 11.12 9.22 -40.74
C GLN A 518 11.23 8.62 -39.30
N PRO A 519 10.17 8.53 -38.42
CA PRO A 519 8.72 8.70 -38.62
C PRO A 519 7.90 9.38 -37.48
N VAL A 520 6.57 9.45 -37.68
CA VAL A 520 5.46 9.48 -36.68
C VAL A 520 4.87 10.85 -36.25
N GLN A 521 3.52 10.85 -36.25
CA GLN A 521 2.56 11.69 -35.52
C GLN A 521 2.19 13.07 -36.06
N GLU A 522 1.05 13.13 -36.77
CA GLU A 522 0.16 14.30 -36.74
C GLU A 522 -1.28 13.92 -37.08
N ILE A 523 -2.04 13.55 -36.03
CA ILE A 523 -3.49 13.71 -35.94
C ILE A 523 -3.71 14.43 -34.60
N LEU A 524 -4.69 15.34 -34.58
CA LEU A 524 -5.16 16.24 -33.51
C LEU A 524 -4.64 17.68 -33.73
N GLN A 525 -5.43 18.68 -34.07
CA GLN A 525 -6.88 18.87 -33.93
C GLN A 525 -7.32 19.97 -34.89
N ARG A 526 -8.22 19.64 -35.81
CA ARG A 526 -9.07 20.61 -36.52
C ARG A 526 -10.52 20.14 -36.42
N ALA A 527 -11.21 20.64 -35.40
CA ALA A 527 -12.67 20.76 -35.27
C ALA A 527 -12.87 21.54 -33.94
N CYS A 528 -13.57 22.65 -33.85
CA CYS A 528 -14.88 22.95 -34.44
C CYS A 528 -15.01 24.41 -34.90
N GLY A 529 -15.73 24.61 -36.01
CA GLY A 529 -16.41 25.87 -36.33
C GLY A 529 -17.52 26.15 -35.31
N ALA A 530 -17.83 27.40 -34.97
CA ALA A 530 -18.34 28.46 -35.85
C ALA A 530 -19.62 28.01 -36.58
N ALA A 531 -20.76 28.24 -35.91
CA ALA A 531 -22.05 28.41 -36.56
C ALA A 531 -22.33 29.92 -36.63
N ALA A 532 -22.77 30.33 -37.82
CA ALA A 532 -22.90 31.70 -38.29
C ALA A 532 -24.21 32.38 -37.83
N LEU A 533 -24.25 33.71 -37.86
CA LEU A 533 -24.92 34.50 -38.92
C LEU A 533 -25.14 35.95 -38.46
N ALA A 534 -24.93 36.86 -39.43
CA ALA A 534 -25.63 38.12 -39.73
C ALA A 534 -26.27 38.91 -38.56
N GLY A 535 -25.99 40.20 -38.40
CA GLY A 535 -26.02 41.23 -39.42
C GLY A 535 -25.94 42.63 -38.79
N PRO A 536 -26.08 43.68 -39.61
CA PRO A 536 -25.39 44.95 -39.47
C PRO A 536 -26.18 45.97 -38.64
N GLN A 537 -25.50 46.95 -38.03
CA GLN A 537 -25.71 48.36 -38.37
C GLN A 537 -24.80 49.29 -37.56
N GLN A 538 -24.21 50.18 -38.34
CA GLN A 538 -23.58 51.44 -38.02
C GLN A 538 -24.66 52.44 -37.55
N GLU A 539 -24.46 53.09 -36.41
CA GLU A 539 -24.62 54.54 -36.20
C GLU A 539 -24.43 54.91 -34.71
N ASP A 540 -23.29 55.58 -34.48
CA ASP A 540 -23.10 56.82 -33.74
C ASP A 540 -23.46 57.02 -32.25
N ASN A 541 -22.50 57.69 -31.61
CA ASN A 541 -22.55 58.56 -30.43
C ASN A 541 -22.53 57.89 -29.03
N SER A 542 -21.35 57.87 -28.40
CA SER A 542 -20.86 59.04 -27.67
C SER A 542 -19.55 58.76 -26.89
N CYS A 543 -18.56 59.63 -27.16
CA CYS A 543 -17.51 60.15 -26.28
C CYS A 543 -17.16 59.37 -24.99
N LEU A 544 -15.90 58.94 -24.85
CA LEU A 544 -14.89 59.53 -23.95
C LEU A 544 -13.60 58.67 -23.91
N THR A 545 -12.48 59.31 -24.30
CA THR A 545 -11.10 59.15 -23.78
C THR A 545 -10.68 57.83 -23.11
N GLU A 546 -9.66 57.15 -23.66
CA GLU A 546 -8.34 57.02 -23.03
C GLU A 546 -7.36 56.29 -23.97
N GLY A 547 -6.26 56.97 -24.29
CA GLY A 547 -5.17 56.38 -25.05
C GLY A 547 -4.38 55.41 -24.19
N ALA A 548 -4.10 54.21 -24.71
CA ALA A 548 -2.99 53.40 -24.25
C ALA A 548 -1.72 54.25 -24.48
N SER A 549 -1.27 54.89 -23.41
CA SER A 549 -0.12 55.80 -23.46
C SER A 549 1.13 54.99 -23.86
N ALA A 550 2.01 55.58 -24.67
CA ALA A 550 3.30 54.97 -25.02
C ALA A 550 4.10 54.50 -23.78
N ALA A 551 3.82 55.08 -22.61
CA ALA A 551 4.39 54.70 -21.32
C ALA A 551 3.97 53.30 -20.83
N GLU A 552 2.77 52.80 -21.16
CA GLU A 552 2.36 51.43 -20.79
C GLU A 552 3.11 50.38 -21.61
N LEU A 553 3.28 50.61 -22.91
CA LEU A 553 4.07 49.73 -23.78
C LEU A 553 5.57 49.77 -23.44
N GLU A 554 6.10 50.93 -23.03
CA GLU A 554 7.47 51.03 -22.53
C GLU A 554 7.67 50.25 -21.22
N LYS A 555 6.67 50.28 -20.32
CA LYS A 555 6.69 49.51 -19.07
C LYS A 555 6.63 48.01 -19.33
N ASP A 556 5.77 47.56 -20.24
CA ASP A 556 5.67 46.14 -20.61
C ASP A 556 6.95 45.65 -21.31
N LEU A 557 7.57 46.49 -22.13
CA LEU A 557 8.86 46.19 -22.75
C LEU A 557 10.01 46.14 -21.74
N ALA A 558 10.00 46.99 -20.71
CA ALA A 558 10.94 46.94 -19.60
C ALA A 558 10.75 45.66 -18.77
N ASN A 559 9.50 45.30 -18.43
CA ASN A 559 9.19 44.07 -17.71
C ASN A 559 9.65 42.82 -18.48
N ALA A 560 9.39 42.76 -19.80
CA ALA A 560 9.83 41.65 -20.64
C ALA A 560 11.36 41.53 -20.73
N LYS A 561 12.09 42.66 -20.68
CA LYS A 561 13.56 42.66 -20.63
C LYS A 561 14.08 42.12 -19.30
N GLU A 562 13.49 42.53 -18.18
CA GLU A 562 13.87 42.03 -16.84
C GLU A 562 13.59 40.52 -16.72
N GLU A 563 12.46 40.04 -17.24
CA GLU A 563 12.14 38.61 -17.27
C GLU A 563 13.14 37.81 -18.12
N LEU A 564 13.54 38.32 -19.28
CA LEU A 564 14.58 37.69 -20.11
C LEU A 564 15.95 37.64 -19.40
N GLU A 565 16.32 38.69 -18.67
CA GLU A 565 17.55 38.70 -17.87
C GLU A 565 17.51 37.69 -16.73
N LEU A 566 16.36 37.52 -16.06
CA LEU A 566 16.17 36.51 -15.04
C LEU A 566 16.24 35.09 -15.62
N MET A 567 15.66 34.85 -16.79
CA MET A 567 15.77 33.56 -17.49
C MET A 567 17.21 33.25 -17.90
N ALA A 568 17.94 34.24 -18.41
CA ALA A 568 19.35 34.08 -18.74
C ALA A 568 20.24 33.83 -17.50
N LYS A 569 19.86 34.37 -16.31
CA LYS A 569 20.55 34.05 -15.05
C LYS A 569 20.28 32.61 -14.62
N LYS A 570 19.01 32.18 -14.64
CA LYS A 570 18.61 30.79 -14.35
C LYS A 570 19.25 29.77 -15.30
N GLU A 571 19.39 30.10 -16.59
CA GLU A 571 20.08 29.25 -17.56
C GLU A 571 21.58 29.14 -17.24
N ARG A 572 22.23 30.24 -16.83
CA ARG A 572 23.64 30.17 -16.41
C ARG A 572 23.80 29.36 -15.11
N GLU A 573 22.86 29.45 -14.19
CA GLU A 573 22.84 28.65 -12.95
C GLU A 573 22.67 27.16 -13.26
N SER A 574 21.69 26.78 -14.09
CA SER A 574 21.50 25.37 -14.48
C SER A 574 22.69 24.81 -15.24
N ARG A 575 23.35 25.61 -16.09
CA ARG A 575 24.62 25.20 -16.75
C ARG A 575 25.76 24.96 -15.75
N ARG A 576 25.84 25.74 -14.66
CA ARG A 576 26.85 25.52 -13.60
C ARG A 576 26.54 24.29 -12.76
N GLU A 577 25.26 24.07 -12.43
CA GLU A 577 24.81 22.87 -11.72
C GLU A 577 25.08 21.61 -12.55
N LEU A 578 24.78 21.63 -13.84
CA LEU A 578 25.11 20.54 -14.77
C LEU A 578 26.62 20.29 -14.82
N ALA A 579 27.45 21.33 -14.88
CA ALA A 579 28.91 21.17 -14.83
C ALA A 579 29.41 20.60 -13.49
N ALA A 580 28.81 21.00 -12.37
CA ALA A 580 29.12 20.45 -11.06
C ALA A 580 28.73 18.98 -10.94
N LEU A 581 27.53 18.61 -11.43
CA LEU A 581 27.08 17.22 -11.47
C LEU A 581 27.96 16.36 -12.38
N GLN A 582 28.36 16.87 -13.55
CA GLN A 582 29.31 16.20 -14.43
C GLN A 582 30.67 15.97 -13.75
N SER A 583 31.15 16.93 -12.95
CA SER A 583 32.36 16.76 -12.14
C SER A 583 32.21 15.68 -11.07
N VAL A 584 31.07 15.63 -10.38
CA VAL A 584 30.81 14.61 -9.35
C VAL A 584 30.73 13.21 -9.98
N VAL A 585 30.07 13.09 -11.14
CA VAL A 585 30.02 11.83 -11.89
C VAL A 585 31.42 11.41 -12.32
N ALA A 586 32.25 12.32 -12.84
CA ALA A 586 33.65 12.01 -13.18
C ALA A 586 34.46 11.52 -11.96
N THR A 587 34.31 12.17 -10.79
CA THR A 587 34.99 11.70 -9.57
C THR A 587 34.48 10.34 -9.10
N GLN A 588 33.18 10.05 -9.23
CA GLN A 588 32.62 8.75 -8.90
C GLN A 588 33.09 7.65 -9.87
N GLU A 589 33.23 7.97 -11.16
CA GLU A 589 33.80 7.05 -12.16
C GLU A 589 35.27 6.72 -11.83
N GLU A 590 36.07 7.71 -11.42
CA GLU A 590 37.45 7.49 -10.97
C GLU A 590 37.51 6.61 -9.72
N GLU A 591 36.65 6.84 -8.72
CA GLU A 591 36.58 6.02 -7.50
C GLU A 591 36.18 4.57 -7.81
N LEU A 592 35.18 4.36 -8.68
CA LEU A 592 34.78 3.03 -9.13
C LEU A 592 35.91 2.33 -9.89
N GLN A 593 36.67 3.07 -10.70
CA GLN A 593 37.83 2.52 -11.42
C GLN A 593 38.94 2.09 -10.45
N VAL A 594 39.20 2.86 -9.40
CA VAL A 594 40.14 2.49 -8.33
C VAL A 594 39.65 1.23 -7.61
N GLN A 595 38.38 1.16 -7.22
CA GLN A 595 37.80 -0.03 -6.59
C GLN A 595 37.89 -1.26 -7.49
N ALA A 596 37.65 -1.12 -8.79
CA ALA A 596 37.81 -2.20 -9.75
C ALA A 596 39.28 -2.68 -9.80
N SER A 597 40.24 -1.76 -9.79
CA SER A 597 41.67 -2.11 -9.76
C SER A 597 42.09 -2.83 -8.49
N ASP A 598 41.52 -2.46 -7.33
CA ASP A 598 41.78 -3.12 -6.05
C ASP A 598 41.20 -4.54 -6.05
N ILE A 599 39.98 -4.73 -6.54
CA ILE A 599 39.35 -6.05 -6.69
C ILE A 599 40.17 -6.95 -7.62
N GLU A 600 40.67 -6.42 -8.74
CA GLU A 600 41.55 -7.18 -9.63
C GLU A 600 42.86 -7.56 -8.93
N SER A 601 43.45 -6.67 -8.13
CA SER A 601 44.68 -6.96 -7.37
C SER A 601 44.47 -8.05 -6.32
N LEU A 602 43.34 -8.03 -5.62
CA LEU A 602 42.95 -9.06 -4.66
C LEU A 602 42.70 -10.39 -5.37
N THR A 603 42.05 -10.37 -6.53
CA THR A 603 41.82 -11.57 -7.35
C THR A 603 43.15 -12.19 -7.79
N ARG A 604 44.12 -11.39 -8.25
CA ARG A 604 45.47 -11.87 -8.57
C ARG A 604 46.17 -12.46 -7.33
N THR A 605 46.01 -11.84 -6.17
CA THR A 605 46.60 -12.31 -4.90
C THR A 605 45.99 -13.65 -4.47
N ILE A 606 44.67 -13.81 -4.60
CA ILE A 606 43.97 -15.07 -4.34
C ILE A 606 44.49 -16.14 -5.29
N GLN A 607 44.61 -15.86 -6.59
CA GLN A 607 45.13 -16.83 -7.56
C GLN A 607 46.54 -17.30 -7.22
N ILE A 608 47.44 -16.38 -6.84
CA ILE A 608 48.80 -16.72 -6.41
C ILE A 608 48.77 -17.60 -5.16
N LYS A 609 47.89 -17.29 -4.19
CA LYS A 609 47.72 -18.13 -2.99
C LYS A 609 47.16 -19.51 -3.31
N GLU A 610 46.20 -19.61 -4.23
CA GLU A 610 45.68 -20.90 -4.71
C GLU A 610 46.76 -21.74 -5.36
N ASP A 611 47.60 -21.12 -6.21
CA ASP A 611 48.68 -21.83 -6.87
C ASP A 611 49.77 -22.26 -5.87
N LEU A 612 50.08 -21.43 -4.87
CA LEU A 612 50.95 -21.83 -3.76
C LEU A 612 50.35 -22.97 -2.93
N ILE A 613 49.04 -22.96 -2.68
CA ILE A 613 48.35 -24.06 -2.00
C ILE A 613 48.45 -25.34 -2.83
N LYS A 614 48.26 -25.28 -4.14
CA LYS A 614 48.43 -26.43 -5.04
C LYS A 614 49.88 -26.95 -4.98
N ASP A 615 50.87 -26.06 -5.02
CA ASP A 615 52.29 -26.46 -4.93
C ASP A 615 52.62 -27.10 -3.58
N LEU A 616 52.12 -26.54 -2.47
CA LEU A 616 52.29 -27.12 -1.13
C LEU A 616 51.56 -28.46 -0.99
N GLN A 617 50.35 -28.58 -1.55
CA GLN A 617 49.63 -29.86 -1.61
C GLN A 617 50.41 -30.89 -2.42
N MET A 618 51.02 -30.51 -3.55
CA MET A 618 51.88 -31.39 -4.34
C MET A 618 53.18 -31.78 -3.62
N GLN A 619 53.74 -30.91 -2.77
CA GLN A 619 54.92 -31.22 -1.95
C GLN A 619 54.61 -32.09 -0.73
N LEU A 620 53.38 -32.02 -0.20
CA LEU A 620 52.92 -32.78 0.96
C LEU A 620 52.43 -34.19 0.59
N VAL A 621 52.15 -34.45 -0.68
CA VAL A 621 51.77 -35.78 -1.17
C VAL A 621 53.03 -36.58 -1.45
N ASP A 622 53.32 -37.57 -0.60
CA ASP A 622 54.45 -38.48 -0.82
C ASP A 622 54.24 -39.26 -2.13
N PRO A 623 55.23 -39.28 -3.06
CA PRO A 623 55.09 -39.96 -4.35
C PRO A 623 54.89 -41.48 -4.23
N GLU A 624 55.15 -42.07 -3.06
CA GLU A 624 54.89 -43.47 -2.74
C GLU A 624 53.43 -43.74 -2.32
N GLU A 625 52.70 -42.71 -1.86
CA GLU A 625 51.30 -42.82 -1.45
C GLU A 625 50.34 -42.67 -2.63
N ILE A 626 50.74 -41.99 -3.72
CA ILE A 626 49.93 -41.83 -4.94
C ILE A 626 49.53 -43.18 -5.55
N PRO A 627 50.44 -44.16 -5.75
CA PRO A 627 50.07 -45.49 -6.27
C PRO A 627 49.26 -46.32 -5.26
N ALA A 628 49.39 -46.06 -3.96
CA ALA A 628 48.61 -46.77 -2.93
C ALA A 628 47.16 -46.24 -2.87
N VAL A 629 47.00 -44.92 -2.97
CA VAL A 629 45.70 -44.25 -3.07
C VAL A 629 45.02 -44.62 -4.38
N GLU A 630 45.72 -44.68 -5.51
CA GLU A 630 45.16 -45.13 -6.79
C GLU A 630 44.67 -46.58 -6.74
N ARG A 631 45.45 -47.48 -6.14
CA ARG A 631 45.03 -48.89 -5.92
C ARG A 631 43.79 -48.98 -5.03
N LEU A 632 43.78 -48.26 -3.91
CA LEU A 632 42.62 -48.21 -3.01
C LEU A 632 41.40 -47.56 -3.69
N THR A 633 41.61 -46.56 -4.53
CA THR A 633 40.54 -45.89 -5.30
C THR A 633 39.97 -46.85 -6.35
N GLN A 634 40.80 -47.63 -7.02
CA GLN A 634 40.37 -48.67 -7.96
C GLN A 634 39.63 -49.82 -7.26
N GLU A 635 40.10 -50.26 -6.10
CA GLU A 635 39.37 -51.24 -5.27
C GLU A 635 38.02 -50.71 -4.80
N VAL A 636 37.96 -49.45 -4.34
CA VAL A 636 36.70 -48.79 -3.96
C VAL A 636 35.78 -48.61 -5.16
N LEU A 637 36.29 -48.29 -6.35
CA LEU A 637 35.48 -48.20 -7.57
C LEU A 637 34.91 -49.56 -7.98
N VAL A 638 35.70 -50.63 -7.93
CA VAL A 638 35.23 -52.01 -8.20
C VAL A 638 34.20 -52.45 -7.17
N LEU A 639 34.38 -52.10 -5.89
CA LEU A 639 33.40 -52.39 -4.85
C LEU A 639 32.13 -51.56 -5.03
N ARG A 640 32.23 -50.28 -5.41
CA ARG A 640 31.08 -49.43 -5.74
C ARG A 640 30.34 -49.92 -6.98
N GLU A 641 31.02 -50.42 -8.00
CA GLU A 641 30.38 -51.00 -9.18
C GLU A 641 29.68 -52.31 -8.84
N LYS A 642 30.28 -53.18 -8.03
CA LYS A 642 29.64 -54.41 -7.53
C LYS A 642 28.42 -54.12 -6.65
N VAL A 643 28.51 -53.10 -5.80
CA VAL A 643 27.38 -52.63 -4.98
C VAL A 643 26.31 -51.99 -5.87
N ALA A 644 26.68 -51.16 -6.84
CA ALA A 644 25.74 -50.55 -7.80
C ALA A 644 25.06 -51.59 -8.69
N VAL A 645 25.73 -52.68 -9.07
CA VAL A 645 25.14 -53.79 -9.84
C VAL A 645 24.23 -54.65 -8.95
N ALA A 646 24.55 -54.81 -7.67
CA ALA A 646 23.66 -55.48 -6.71
C ALA A 646 22.44 -54.60 -6.37
N GLU A 647 22.63 -53.30 -6.24
CA GLU A 647 21.60 -52.30 -5.99
C GLU A 647 20.71 -52.09 -7.21
N SER A 648 21.24 -52.04 -8.44
CA SER A 648 20.43 -51.92 -9.66
C SER A 648 19.51 -53.13 -9.86
N ARG A 649 20.00 -54.34 -9.56
CA ARG A 649 19.20 -55.58 -9.63
C ARG A 649 18.10 -55.64 -8.55
N GLY A 650 18.32 -55.00 -7.39
CA GLY A 650 17.31 -54.82 -6.34
C GLY A 650 16.36 -53.64 -6.61
N GLN A 651 16.86 -52.58 -7.24
CA GLN A 651 16.12 -51.36 -7.60
C GLN A 651 15.22 -51.56 -8.82
N GLU A 652 15.58 -52.39 -9.79
CA GLU A 652 14.69 -52.75 -10.91
C GLU A 652 13.50 -53.59 -10.43
N ALA A 653 13.72 -54.56 -9.53
CA ALA A 653 12.64 -55.36 -8.96
C ALA A 653 11.69 -54.54 -8.06
N THR A 654 12.23 -53.61 -7.28
CA THR A 654 11.43 -52.68 -6.45
C THR A 654 10.82 -51.55 -7.27
N GLY A 655 11.47 -51.10 -8.34
CA GLY A 655 10.99 -50.12 -9.32
C GLY A 655 9.81 -50.63 -10.12
N ASN A 656 9.89 -51.87 -10.62
CA ASN A 656 8.78 -52.55 -11.29
C ASN A 656 7.58 -52.73 -10.34
N ARG A 657 7.83 -53.08 -9.07
CA ARG A 657 6.77 -53.18 -8.06
C ARG A 657 6.16 -51.81 -7.72
N ARG A 658 6.97 -50.76 -7.63
CA ARG A 658 6.51 -49.38 -7.39
C ARG A 658 5.69 -48.86 -8.56
N GLN A 659 6.12 -49.09 -9.79
CA GLN A 659 5.35 -48.73 -11.00
C GLN A 659 4.03 -49.51 -11.09
N GLN A 660 4.03 -50.80 -10.74
CA GLN A 660 2.81 -51.61 -10.71
C GLN A 660 1.82 -51.15 -9.62
N LEU A 661 2.31 -50.76 -8.44
CA LEU A 661 1.49 -50.15 -7.39
C LEU A 661 0.96 -48.77 -7.80
N LEU A 662 1.78 -47.93 -8.44
CA LEU A 662 1.36 -46.62 -8.94
C LEU A 662 0.23 -46.73 -9.97
N LEU A 663 0.37 -47.61 -10.98
CA LEU A 663 -0.69 -47.85 -11.97
C LEU A 663 -2.00 -48.35 -11.35
N MET A 664 -1.92 -49.14 -10.28
CA MET A 664 -3.09 -49.64 -9.57
C MET A 664 -3.76 -48.58 -8.69
N LEU A 665 -2.97 -47.70 -8.06
CA LEU A 665 -3.46 -46.54 -7.31
C LEU A 665 -4.09 -45.49 -8.24
N GLU A 666 -3.47 -45.20 -9.39
CA GLU A 666 -4.04 -44.35 -10.44
C GLU A 666 -5.39 -44.89 -10.91
N GLY A 667 -5.48 -46.22 -11.09
CA GLY A 667 -6.74 -46.89 -11.37
C GLY A 667 -7.79 -46.68 -10.27
N LEU A 668 -7.44 -46.79 -8.99
CA LEU A 668 -8.39 -46.53 -7.90
C LEU A 668 -8.85 -45.06 -7.84
N VAL A 669 -7.94 -44.12 -8.09
CA VAL A 669 -8.27 -42.69 -8.18
C VAL A 669 -9.26 -42.44 -9.33
N ALA A 670 -9.06 -43.10 -10.48
CA ALA A 670 -9.99 -42.99 -11.61
C ALA A 670 -11.39 -43.53 -11.29
N GLU A 671 -11.53 -44.66 -10.57
CA GLU A 671 -12.85 -45.16 -10.17
C GLU A 671 -13.51 -44.27 -9.11
N ARG A 672 -12.73 -43.71 -8.17
CA ARG A 672 -13.23 -42.72 -7.21
C ARG A 672 -13.79 -41.48 -7.91
N ASN A 673 -13.12 -41.00 -8.95
CA ASN A 673 -13.60 -39.86 -9.73
C ASN A 673 -14.92 -40.18 -10.46
N ARG A 674 -15.03 -41.36 -11.07
CA ARG A 674 -16.30 -41.82 -11.68
C ARG A 674 -17.45 -41.94 -10.67
N LEU A 675 -17.18 -42.45 -9.47
CA LEU A 675 -18.16 -42.50 -8.38
C LEU A 675 -18.61 -41.10 -7.96
N ASN A 676 -17.68 -40.13 -7.90
CA ASN A 676 -18.02 -38.74 -7.60
C ASN A 676 -18.86 -38.09 -8.71
N GLU A 677 -18.55 -38.35 -9.98
CA GLU A 677 -19.34 -37.87 -11.13
C GLU A 677 -20.78 -38.43 -11.08
N ALA A 678 -20.93 -39.73 -10.82
CA ALA A 678 -22.24 -40.36 -10.67
C ALA A 678 -23.02 -39.80 -9.46
N LEU A 679 -22.36 -39.55 -8.33
CA LEU A 679 -22.97 -38.90 -7.16
C LEU A 679 -23.41 -37.45 -7.47
N GLN A 680 -22.64 -36.72 -8.28
CA GLN A 680 -22.99 -35.37 -8.70
C GLN A 680 -24.17 -35.37 -9.66
N ALA A 681 -24.23 -36.32 -10.60
CA ALA A 681 -25.39 -36.54 -11.45
C ALA A 681 -26.63 -36.92 -10.62
N GLU A 682 -26.49 -37.75 -9.59
CA GLU A 682 -27.57 -38.11 -8.67
C GLU A 682 -28.12 -36.87 -7.93
N ARG A 683 -27.23 -35.99 -7.43
CA ARG A 683 -27.64 -34.71 -6.84
C ARG A 683 -28.37 -33.79 -7.82
N GLN A 684 -27.98 -33.81 -9.09
CA GLN A 684 -28.66 -33.05 -10.15
C GLN A 684 -30.06 -33.62 -10.41
N LEU A 685 -30.23 -34.95 -10.48
CA LEU A 685 -31.54 -35.59 -10.61
C LEU A 685 -32.44 -35.27 -9.39
N TYR A 686 -31.92 -35.35 -8.16
CA TYR A 686 -32.70 -34.92 -6.98
C TYR A 686 -33.07 -33.43 -7.03
N SER A 687 -32.17 -32.57 -7.50
CA SER A 687 -32.46 -31.13 -7.68
C SER A 687 -33.55 -30.89 -8.72
N SER A 688 -33.50 -31.61 -9.84
CA SER A 688 -34.53 -31.60 -10.88
C SER A 688 -35.86 -32.10 -10.30
N LEU A 689 -35.87 -33.26 -9.65
CA LEU A 689 -37.05 -33.85 -9.04
C LEU A 689 -37.72 -32.93 -8.02
N VAL A 690 -36.94 -32.25 -7.15
CA VAL A 690 -37.45 -31.27 -6.19
C VAL A 690 -38.09 -30.05 -6.87
N LYS A 691 -37.51 -29.56 -7.98
CA LYS A 691 -38.08 -28.44 -8.77
C LYS A 691 -39.41 -28.79 -9.44
N PHE A 692 -39.70 -30.07 -9.67
CA PHE A 692 -40.93 -30.52 -10.35
C PHE A 692 -42.13 -30.79 -9.42
N HIS A 693 -41.93 -30.70 -8.09
CA HIS A 693 -43.04 -30.82 -7.12
C HIS A 693 -44.03 -29.64 -7.16
N THR A 694 -43.75 -28.58 -7.95
CA THR A 694 -44.57 -27.35 -8.04
C THR A 694 -45.43 -27.20 -9.31
N HIS A 695 -45.44 -28.16 -10.25
CA HIS A 695 -46.24 -28.06 -11.50
C HIS A 695 -47.62 -28.78 -11.44
N PRO A 696 -48.74 -28.20 -11.92
CA PRO A 696 -50.08 -28.77 -11.73
C PRO A 696 -50.53 -29.85 -12.76
N ASP A 697 -49.77 -30.13 -13.82
CA ASP A 697 -50.22 -31.02 -14.92
C ASP A 697 -49.75 -32.49 -14.75
N SER A 698 -50.71 -33.44 -14.75
CA SER A 698 -50.47 -34.87 -14.43
C SER A 698 -49.74 -35.66 -15.52
N THR A 699 -50.03 -35.44 -16.80
CA THR A 699 -49.49 -36.27 -17.90
C THR A 699 -48.06 -35.90 -18.29
N ALA A 700 -47.71 -34.61 -18.24
CA ALA A 700 -46.33 -34.16 -18.42
C ALA A 700 -45.45 -34.60 -17.24
N ARG A 701 -46.01 -34.64 -16.02
CA ARG A 701 -45.36 -35.22 -14.84
C ARG A 701 -44.99 -36.68 -15.04
N ASP A 702 -45.92 -37.51 -15.51
CA ASP A 702 -45.67 -38.95 -15.67
C ASP A 702 -44.58 -39.24 -16.70
N CYS A 703 -44.57 -38.53 -17.84
CA CYS A 703 -43.51 -38.69 -18.86
C CYS A 703 -42.13 -38.24 -18.36
N THR A 704 -42.05 -37.15 -17.60
CA THR A 704 -40.77 -36.66 -17.06
C THR A 704 -40.28 -37.53 -15.90
N LEU A 705 -41.18 -37.97 -15.01
CA LEU A 705 -40.83 -38.91 -13.94
C LEU A 705 -40.31 -40.24 -14.51
N GLN A 706 -40.83 -40.69 -15.65
CA GLN A 706 -40.32 -41.87 -16.33
C GLN A 706 -38.88 -41.68 -16.83
N VAL A 707 -38.58 -40.52 -17.44
CA VAL A 707 -37.21 -40.17 -17.88
C VAL A 707 -36.25 -40.05 -16.70
N GLU A 708 -36.67 -39.43 -15.60
CA GLU A 708 -35.87 -39.32 -14.38
C GLU A 708 -35.65 -40.70 -13.72
N LEU A 709 -36.64 -41.60 -13.77
CA LEU A 709 -36.53 -42.97 -13.25
C LEU A 709 -35.60 -43.84 -14.09
N GLU A 710 -35.61 -43.68 -15.41
CA GLU A 710 -34.64 -44.28 -16.33
C GLU A 710 -33.22 -43.74 -16.06
N GLY A 711 -33.07 -42.43 -15.83
CA GLY A 711 -31.81 -41.80 -15.43
C GLY A 711 -31.27 -42.31 -14.09
N VAL A 712 -32.13 -42.51 -13.08
CA VAL A 712 -31.74 -43.10 -11.79
C VAL A 712 -31.32 -44.56 -11.96
N GLN A 713 -32.00 -45.35 -12.81
CA GLN A 713 -31.61 -46.73 -13.09
C GLN A 713 -30.24 -46.82 -13.77
N GLU A 714 -29.97 -45.94 -14.72
CA GLU A 714 -28.69 -45.87 -15.41
C GLU A 714 -27.56 -45.45 -14.45
N LEU A 715 -27.78 -44.43 -13.61
CA LEU A 715 -26.81 -44.03 -12.58
C LEU A 715 -26.53 -45.13 -11.57
N ARG A 716 -27.56 -45.87 -11.14
CA ARG A 716 -27.38 -47.01 -10.25
C ARG A 716 -26.50 -48.10 -10.89
N GLY A 717 -26.71 -48.38 -12.18
CA GLY A 717 -25.85 -49.31 -12.93
C GLY A 717 -24.39 -48.83 -12.99
N GLN A 718 -24.17 -47.54 -13.27
CA GLN A 718 -22.83 -46.94 -13.31
C GLN A 718 -22.12 -46.98 -11.95
N LEU A 719 -22.85 -46.74 -10.85
CA LEU A 719 -22.34 -46.83 -9.49
C LEU A 719 -21.98 -48.27 -9.11
N GLU A 720 -22.84 -49.23 -9.42
CA GLU A 720 -22.59 -50.66 -9.14
C GLU A 720 -21.36 -51.17 -9.93
N GLU A 721 -21.20 -50.77 -11.18
CA GLU A 721 -20.02 -51.09 -11.97
C GLU A 721 -18.73 -50.46 -11.43
N ALA A 722 -18.76 -49.19 -11.06
CA ALA A 722 -17.61 -48.48 -10.51
C ALA A 722 -17.20 -49.05 -9.14
N LEU A 723 -18.18 -49.38 -8.28
CA LEU A 723 -17.94 -50.07 -7.01
C LEU A 723 -17.36 -51.46 -7.23
N GLY A 724 -17.90 -52.24 -8.16
CA GLY A 724 -17.37 -53.56 -8.52
C GLY A 724 -15.90 -53.50 -8.96
N ARG A 725 -15.57 -52.58 -9.87
CA ARG A 725 -14.18 -52.35 -10.34
C ARG A 725 -13.26 -51.88 -9.21
N SER A 726 -13.76 -51.07 -8.28
CA SER A 726 -12.99 -50.59 -7.13
C SER A 726 -12.67 -51.72 -6.14
N LEU A 727 -13.63 -52.61 -5.86
CA LEU A 727 -13.46 -53.77 -4.98
C LEU A 727 -12.51 -54.81 -5.59
N GLU A 728 -12.58 -55.03 -6.90
CA GLU A 728 -11.63 -55.88 -7.61
C GLU A 728 -10.20 -55.33 -7.56
N ARG A 729 -10.01 -54.01 -7.66
CA ARG A 729 -8.69 -53.38 -7.55
C ARG A 729 -8.16 -53.36 -6.12
N LEU A 730 -9.03 -53.18 -5.13
CA LEU A 730 -8.67 -53.27 -3.71
C LEU A 730 -8.29 -54.69 -3.30
N SER A 731 -9.02 -55.72 -3.73
CA SER A 731 -8.65 -57.12 -3.46
C SER A 731 -7.31 -57.51 -4.11
N ARG A 732 -6.98 -56.93 -5.27
CA ARG A 732 -5.66 -57.07 -5.91
C ARG A 732 -4.53 -56.36 -5.16
N LEU A 733 -4.84 -55.26 -4.46
CA LEU A 733 -3.89 -54.57 -3.58
C LEU A 733 -3.65 -55.35 -2.28
N GLU A 734 -4.71 -55.87 -1.66
CA GLU A 734 -4.65 -56.67 -0.44
C GLU A 734 -3.88 -57.98 -0.66
N THR A 735 -3.99 -58.58 -1.84
CA THR A 735 -3.24 -59.80 -2.20
C THR A 735 -1.77 -59.54 -2.54
N GLN A 736 -1.35 -58.27 -2.70
CA GLN A 736 0.01 -57.89 -3.09
C GLN A 736 0.94 -57.46 -1.94
N GLY A 737 0.52 -57.55 -0.68
CA GLY A 737 1.38 -57.33 0.50
C GLY A 737 1.31 -58.47 1.53
N PRO A 738 2.40 -58.81 2.25
CA PRO A 738 3.79 -59.04 1.85
C PRO A 738 4.09 -60.56 1.80
N ILE A 739 4.42 -61.13 0.64
CA ILE A 739 5.21 -62.38 0.61
C ILE A 739 6.66 -61.97 0.78
N GLY A 740 7.08 -61.89 2.04
CA GLY A 740 8.42 -61.48 2.44
C GLY A 740 8.59 -61.35 3.95
N GLY A 741 8.42 -62.47 4.67
CA GLY A 741 9.10 -62.78 5.94
C GLY A 741 8.76 -61.95 7.19
N GLY A 742 8.11 -62.60 8.17
CA GLY A 742 8.02 -62.15 9.56
C GLY A 742 6.64 -62.37 10.14
N GLU A 743 6.51 -63.38 11.01
CA GLU A 743 5.30 -63.72 11.76
C GLU A 743 4.68 -62.47 12.42
N GLN A 744 3.46 -62.12 12.02
CA GLN A 744 2.59 -61.26 12.81
C GLN A 744 1.21 -61.91 12.89
N GLU A 745 0.79 -62.09 14.14
CA GLU A 745 -0.44 -62.71 14.57
C GLU A 745 -1.66 -62.16 13.83
N ARG A 746 -2.45 -63.06 13.27
CA ARG A 746 -3.79 -62.76 12.74
C ARG A 746 -4.72 -62.39 13.90
N VAL A 747 -4.95 -61.10 14.15
CA VAL A 747 -6.14 -60.65 14.87
C VAL A 747 -7.30 -60.61 13.87
N ARG A 748 -8.11 -61.66 13.93
CA ARG A 748 -9.36 -61.81 13.20
C ARG A 748 -10.41 -60.89 13.83
N VAL A 749 -10.60 -59.69 13.29
CA VAL A 749 -11.76 -58.86 13.65
C VAL A 749 -12.95 -59.33 12.80
N LEU A 750 -13.85 -60.06 13.45
CA LEU A 750 -15.20 -60.35 12.95
C LEU A 750 -16.00 -59.04 12.89
N PRO A 751 -16.74 -58.74 11.81
CA PRO A 751 -17.81 -57.77 11.88
C PRO A 751 -19.05 -58.47 12.47
N GLN A 752 -19.37 -58.14 13.72
CA GLN A 752 -20.68 -58.41 14.30
C GLN A 752 -21.57 -57.16 14.19
N HIS A 753 -22.84 -57.40 13.86
CA HIS A 753 -24.01 -56.52 13.89
C HIS A 753 -24.13 -55.53 12.70
N ALA A 754 -25.13 -55.57 11.81
CA ALA A 754 -26.58 -55.81 11.95
C ALA A 754 -27.24 -54.88 12.97
N PHE A 755 -27.55 -53.64 12.55
CA PHE A 755 -28.90 -53.08 12.44
C PHE A 755 -28.88 -51.88 11.48
#